data_AF-A0A969T5L7-F1
#
_entry.id   AF-A0A969T5L7-F1
#
_cell.length_a   1.000
_cell.length_b   1.000
_cell.length_c   1.000
_cell.angle_alpha   90.00
_cell.angle_beta   90.00
_cell.angle_gamma   90.00
#
_symmetry.space_group_name_H-M   'P 1'
#
loop_
_entity.id
_entity.type
_entity.pdbx_description
1 polymer ?
#
loop_
_entity_poly.entity_id
_entity_poly.type
_entity_poly.pdbx_seq_one_letter_code
_entity_poly.pdbx_strand_id
1 'polypeptide(L)'
;MTINASNGRIFFPVREPFGEYLRNKISDDANSDKYVFEELYDSTQSKAKQLAEKSKFILKGSYKSTGGSEISLNAFNIPEGSVKVSANGQELVEGTQYLVDYNLGRVTILDQSLLASGTPIKISLENNSLFNINRRTLLGTHLDYVISENFALGGTILHLSEKPLTNKVNIGSEPISNTIWGIDGRYSTEAPFLTRLIDGLPFLETKEMSTIEVSGEFAHLIPGHSKTIGKNGNAYIDDFEGAKTSIDLKAQYEWALASTPKGQDDMFPEGNTDSLSNGFNRAKLAWYNVNTDLLRNTSATPPNVTVNDQSNHFVREVPEKEIFPFKESITGYPTILNIFNVVFYPYERGPYNYDVDPTSYSAGVRPDGKLNAPERRWGGIMRDLQTNDFEAANIEYIEFWLMDPFIYEPNHSGGDLYFNLGYISEDILKDGRKSFENGLPTTSIVDLVDTTRWGRVPLQQSLVPAFDNDPTARTYQDIGFDGLNDSEEASFFRDYITRIQSVVTDPNAKSKVLRDPSSDNYHFFRGSDYDAEKNFTIMDRYKDFNGPDGNSPTASQSKEDYPTSATLMPDVEDINQDNTLNEEEAYFQYHVRLDPADINEHNIGNNFITDVVTSTVTLKNKKEEEVKWYQFKIPIEEWESKHGPISDFRSVRFVRMYMRGFTDTIVARFAKLDLVRSEWRDYGGGIPEGAEGTGNPQPIAEDGLDISVVSIEENGSRTPINYVLPPGISRVTDPTNPYLVQLNEQSIQFKVTDLSDGDARAAYKNLNLDIRQYGKLQMEVHGEKISNEDNLQNNELSVFLRIGSDYKENFYEVEIPLKLTPQPAIYDNESDDSRRMVWPDENRFNFELDLLQQVKQHRNNKMREPGANTTLSSFYSEPAGDNMIISVVGNPNLSNVKTIMLGVRNPDQQRDNNFIEDDGLAKSGIIWFNELRLTDFREKGGWAANGLVKTKLADLGNVTVSASKSTSGFGSLDSKIEDRQKEDIFQYDVSSNIELGKFFPSKYRVRIPVYLGYSENIQTPEYNPLDPDILMKTTLNDPEISAAEKDSIRKIVIDYTRRKSFNVTNLRIEGDPDRLKEKKKRFYHISNFSTSFSY
;
A
#
# COMPACT_ATOMS: atom_id res chain seq x y z
N MET A 1 33.61 -10.78 -9.06
CA MET A 1 32.42 -11.56 -9.49
C MET A 1 31.32 -10.56 -9.77
N THR A 2 30.74 -10.52 -10.97
CA THR A 2 29.77 -9.47 -11.39
C THR A 2 28.34 -9.99 -11.55
N ILE A 3 28.13 -11.31 -11.58
CA ILE A 3 26.80 -11.93 -11.68
C ILE A 3 26.81 -13.19 -10.83
N ASN A 4 25.75 -13.39 -10.03
CA ASN A 4 25.40 -14.68 -9.45
C ASN A 4 24.25 -15.29 -10.27
N ALA A 5 24.58 -16.29 -11.08
CA ALA A 5 23.63 -16.93 -12.00
C ALA A 5 22.53 -17.73 -11.29
N SER A 6 22.74 -18.17 -10.04
CA SER A 6 21.75 -19.01 -9.35
C SER A 6 20.49 -18.26 -8.93
N ASN A 7 20.59 -16.94 -8.72
CA ASN A 7 19.49 -16.09 -8.28
C ASN A 7 19.34 -14.80 -9.11
N GLY A 8 20.07 -14.69 -10.22
CA GLY A 8 19.98 -13.53 -11.12
C GLY A 8 20.52 -12.22 -10.56
N ARG A 9 21.24 -12.24 -9.43
CA ARG A 9 21.79 -11.01 -8.83
C ARG A 9 22.96 -10.49 -9.65
N ILE A 10 22.89 -9.21 -10.02
CA ILE A 10 23.96 -8.48 -10.69
C ILE A 10 24.72 -7.69 -9.62
N PHE A 11 26.05 -7.82 -9.62
CA PHE A 11 26.95 -7.11 -8.71
C PHE A 11 27.79 -6.12 -9.51
N PHE A 12 27.67 -4.84 -9.19
CA PHE A 12 28.61 -3.84 -9.69
C PHE A 12 29.99 -4.08 -9.04
N PRO A 13 31.10 -3.95 -9.78
CA PRO A 13 32.45 -4.19 -9.26
C PRO A 13 32.98 -3.06 -8.36
N VAL A 14 32.11 -2.14 -7.93
CA VAL A 14 32.39 -0.97 -7.10
C VAL A 14 31.30 -0.85 -6.03
N ARG A 15 31.62 -0.23 -4.87
CA ARG A 15 30.67 -0.10 -3.75
C ARG A 15 29.51 0.82 -4.09
N GLU A 16 29.81 1.98 -4.66
CA GLU A 16 28.85 3.05 -4.95
C GLU A 16 28.87 3.41 -6.44
N PRO A 17 28.37 2.53 -7.33
CA PRO A 17 28.42 2.76 -8.77
C PRO A 17 27.71 4.06 -9.21
N PHE A 18 26.65 4.47 -8.52
CA PHE A 18 25.89 5.69 -8.82
C PHE A 18 26.23 6.87 -7.88
N GLY A 19 27.07 6.64 -6.87
CA GLY A 19 27.53 7.62 -5.89
C GLY A 19 28.96 8.06 -6.20
N GLU A 20 29.88 7.81 -5.26
CA GLU A 20 31.28 8.25 -5.34
C GLU A 20 31.99 7.85 -6.66
N TYR A 21 31.69 6.65 -7.20
CA TYR A 21 32.32 6.21 -8.45
C TYR A 21 31.91 7.11 -9.63
N LEU A 22 30.63 7.45 -9.74
CA LEU A 22 30.12 8.29 -10.81
C LEU A 22 30.63 9.73 -10.66
N ARG A 23 30.64 10.26 -9.43
CA ARG A 23 31.22 11.57 -9.10
C ARG A 23 32.66 11.67 -9.58
N ASN A 24 33.50 10.69 -9.27
CA ASN A 24 34.90 10.65 -9.70
C ASN A 24 35.10 10.53 -11.23
N LYS A 25 34.06 10.13 -11.99
CA LYS A 25 34.10 10.06 -13.46
C LYS A 25 33.61 11.34 -14.14
N ILE A 26 32.83 12.15 -13.45
CA ILE A 26 32.33 13.43 -13.95
C ILE A 26 33.27 14.52 -13.42
N SER A 27 34.07 15.12 -14.28
CA SER A 27 35.10 16.10 -13.87
C SER A 27 34.56 17.50 -13.53
N ASP A 28 33.25 17.73 -13.71
CA ASP A 28 32.57 19.01 -13.53
C ASP A 28 31.53 18.89 -12.41
N ASP A 29 31.72 19.66 -11.34
CA ASP A 29 30.93 19.56 -10.10
C ASP A 29 29.44 19.81 -10.35
N ALA A 30 29.09 20.77 -11.23
CA ALA A 30 27.70 21.10 -11.53
C ALA A 30 26.96 19.95 -12.23
N ASN A 31 27.65 19.22 -13.12
CA ASN A 31 27.09 18.02 -13.76
C ASN A 31 27.09 16.83 -12.79
N SER A 32 28.09 16.73 -11.92
CA SER A 32 28.15 15.69 -10.91
C SER A 32 26.95 15.75 -9.98
N ASP A 33 26.63 16.92 -9.43
CA ASP A 33 25.52 17.08 -8.48
C ASP A 33 24.15 16.75 -9.09
N LYS A 34 24.02 16.88 -10.41
CA LYS A 34 22.80 16.51 -11.14
C LYS A 34 22.60 15.00 -11.31
N TYR A 35 23.67 14.25 -11.57
CA TYR A 35 23.57 12.83 -11.95
C TYR A 35 23.95 11.85 -10.84
N VAL A 36 24.71 12.30 -9.83
CA VAL A 36 25.16 11.44 -8.75
C VAL A 36 24.02 11.23 -7.74
N PHE A 37 23.79 9.96 -7.39
CA PHE A 37 22.77 9.55 -6.44
C PHE A 37 23.41 9.02 -5.16
N GLU A 38 23.92 9.93 -4.33
CA GLU A 38 24.62 9.63 -3.08
C GLU A 38 23.66 9.09 -2.02
N GLU A 39 22.43 9.60 -2.01
CA GLU A 39 21.37 9.25 -1.07
C GLU A 39 20.96 7.78 -1.16
N LEU A 40 21.23 7.14 -2.31
CA LEU A 40 21.07 5.69 -2.45
C LEU A 40 21.98 4.89 -1.49
N TYR A 41 23.08 5.49 -1.02
CA TYR A 41 24.11 4.84 -0.20
C TYR A 41 24.22 5.40 1.22
N ASP A 42 23.96 6.70 1.42
CA ASP A 42 24.05 7.34 2.74
C ASP A 42 22.70 7.49 3.47
N SER A 43 21.58 7.31 2.75
CA SER A 43 20.23 7.51 3.27
C SER A 43 19.42 6.21 3.27
N THR A 44 18.26 6.24 3.91
CA THR A 44 17.36 5.08 3.98
C THR A 44 16.75 4.81 2.60
N GLN A 45 16.40 3.55 2.32
CA GLN A 45 15.78 3.22 1.02
C GLN A 45 14.50 4.02 0.78
N SER A 46 13.72 4.27 1.84
CA SER A 46 12.50 5.09 1.79
C SER A 46 12.82 6.52 1.40
N LYS A 47 13.79 7.18 2.07
CA LYS A 47 14.22 8.54 1.73
C LYS A 47 14.83 8.64 0.33
N ALA A 48 15.69 7.69 -0.05
CA ALA A 48 16.27 7.67 -1.39
C ALA A 48 15.20 7.53 -2.48
N LYS A 49 14.18 6.69 -2.27
CA LYS A 49 13.05 6.56 -3.22
C LYS A 49 12.24 7.85 -3.38
N GLN A 50 12.20 8.71 -2.37
CA GLN A 50 11.51 10.00 -2.44
C GLN A 50 12.24 11.01 -3.32
N LEU A 51 13.54 10.84 -3.58
CA LEU A 51 14.30 11.70 -4.48
C LEU A 51 14.12 11.26 -5.95
N ALA A 52 12.92 11.52 -6.47
CA ALA A 52 12.53 11.15 -7.84
C ALA A 52 13.45 11.76 -8.92
N GLU A 53 14.03 12.93 -8.64
CA GLU A 53 14.95 13.66 -9.51
C GLU A 53 16.24 12.88 -9.81
N LYS A 54 16.71 12.04 -8.88
CA LYS A 54 17.94 11.23 -9.00
C LYS A 54 17.63 9.76 -9.35
N SER A 55 16.41 9.31 -9.09
CA SER A 55 15.93 7.95 -9.38
C SER A 55 15.62 7.70 -10.88
N LYS A 56 16.66 7.86 -11.72
CA LYS A 56 16.57 7.83 -13.20
C LYS A 56 17.38 6.68 -13.85
N PHE A 57 18.12 5.89 -13.07
CA PHE A 57 18.92 4.77 -13.58
C PHE A 57 18.06 3.51 -13.82
N ILE A 58 18.11 2.95 -15.03
CA ILE A 58 17.38 1.74 -15.39
C ILE A 58 18.34 0.72 -16.01
N LEU A 59 18.32 -0.51 -15.50
CA LEU A 59 19.04 -1.64 -16.07
C LEU A 59 18.04 -2.60 -16.72
N LYS A 60 18.08 -2.71 -18.05
CA LYS A 60 17.27 -3.68 -18.81
C LYS A 60 18.14 -4.85 -19.26
N GLY A 61 17.61 -6.07 -19.14
CA GLY A 61 18.29 -7.28 -19.59
C GLY A 61 17.29 -8.41 -19.80
N SER A 62 17.69 -9.44 -20.54
CA SER A 62 16.92 -10.67 -20.73
C SER A 62 17.77 -11.87 -20.31
N TYR A 63 17.11 -12.89 -19.73
CA TYR A 63 17.73 -14.17 -19.39
C TYR A 63 16.85 -15.29 -19.90
N LYS A 64 17.45 -16.48 -20.05
CA LYS A 64 16.73 -17.69 -20.48
C LYS A 64 17.09 -18.84 -19.55
N SER A 65 16.10 -19.70 -19.29
CA SER A 65 16.34 -20.99 -18.64
C SER A 65 17.33 -21.84 -19.46
N THR A 66 18.10 -22.69 -18.79
CA THR A 66 19.09 -23.56 -19.42
C THR A 66 18.43 -24.58 -20.35
N GLY A 67 18.34 -24.25 -21.64
CA GLY A 67 18.37 -25.16 -22.79
C GLY A 67 17.52 -26.44 -22.77
N GLY A 68 16.30 -26.42 -22.23
CA GLY A 68 15.34 -27.51 -22.37
C GLY A 68 14.42 -27.30 -23.59
N SER A 69 13.98 -28.39 -24.22
CA SER A 69 12.87 -28.34 -25.20
C SER A 69 11.51 -28.07 -24.56
N GLU A 70 11.45 -28.09 -23.22
CA GLU A 70 10.27 -27.84 -22.40
C GLU A 70 10.15 -26.35 -22.04
N ILE A 71 8.98 -25.79 -22.32
CA ILE A 71 8.57 -24.43 -21.98
C ILE A 71 7.45 -24.57 -20.96
N SER A 72 7.65 -24.04 -19.75
CA SER A 72 6.58 -23.98 -18.75
C SER A 72 5.60 -22.87 -19.11
N LEU A 73 4.31 -23.20 -19.02
CA LEU A 73 3.20 -22.30 -19.30
C LEU A 73 2.74 -21.52 -18.06
N ASN A 74 3.30 -21.80 -16.88
CA ASN A 74 2.92 -21.20 -15.60
C ASN A 74 1.41 -21.29 -15.28
N ALA A 75 0.70 -22.26 -15.87
CA ALA A 75 -0.71 -22.53 -15.64
C ALA A 75 -0.92 -24.04 -15.49
N PHE A 76 -1.78 -24.46 -14.56
CA PHE A 76 -2.08 -25.88 -14.31
C PHE A 76 -3.50 -26.20 -14.79
N ASN A 77 -3.75 -27.46 -15.15
CA ASN A 77 -5.06 -27.93 -15.60
C ASN A 77 -5.63 -27.09 -16.76
N ILE A 78 -4.81 -26.88 -17.78
CA ILE A 78 -5.15 -26.11 -18.96
C ILE A 78 -6.19 -26.89 -19.79
N PRO A 79 -7.27 -26.27 -20.29
CA PRO A 79 -8.23 -26.95 -21.17
C PRO A 79 -7.54 -27.55 -22.40
N GLU A 80 -7.83 -28.82 -22.70
CA GLU A 80 -7.27 -29.52 -23.86
C GLU A 80 -7.59 -28.76 -25.17
N GLY A 81 -6.59 -28.60 -26.05
CA GLY A 81 -6.72 -27.89 -27.32
C GLY A 81 -6.68 -26.36 -27.26
N SER A 82 -6.57 -25.76 -26.06
CA SER A 82 -6.47 -24.30 -25.91
C SER A 82 -5.07 -23.74 -26.18
N VAL A 83 -4.04 -24.58 -26.14
CA VAL A 83 -2.64 -24.17 -26.34
C VAL A 83 -2.33 -24.09 -27.83
N LYS A 84 -2.03 -22.88 -28.31
CA LYS A 84 -1.58 -22.61 -29.68
C LYS A 84 -0.13 -22.17 -29.69
N VAL A 85 0.72 -22.93 -30.36
CA VAL A 85 2.16 -22.62 -30.50
C VAL A 85 2.43 -22.13 -31.91
N SER A 86 3.10 -21.00 -32.05
CA SER A 86 3.49 -20.43 -33.34
C SER A 86 4.95 -20.04 -33.39
N ALA A 87 5.56 -20.17 -34.56
CA ALA A 87 6.94 -19.77 -34.84
C ALA A 87 7.02 -19.14 -36.24
N ASN A 88 7.67 -17.98 -36.38
CA ASN A 88 7.75 -17.21 -37.64
C ASN A 88 6.38 -17.01 -38.34
N GLY A 89 5.32 -16.76 -37.55
CA GLY A 89 3.95 -16.57 -38.07
C GLY A 89 3.24 -17.86 -38.52
N GLN A 90 3.88 -19.04 -38.41
CA GLN A 90 3.24 -20.33 -38.68
C GLN A 90 2.78 -20.98 -37.37
N GLU A 91 1.51 -21.37 -37.30
CA GLU A 91 1.01 -22.25 -36.22
C GLU A 91 1.62 -23.65 -36.37
N LEU A 92 2.25 -24.14 -35.30
CA LEU A 92 2.83 -25.46 -35.24
C LEU A 92 1.72 -26.50 -35.03
N VAL A 93 1.98 -27.74 -35.44
CA VAL A 93 1.02 -28.84 -35.30
C VAL A 93 1.32 -29.65 -34.04
N GLU A 94 0.35 -29.70 -33.12
CA GLU A 94 0.43 -30.51 -31.90
C GLU A 94 0.57 -32.01 -32.25
N GLY A 95 1.35 -32.75 -31.46
CA GLY A 95 1.65 -34.17 -31.64
C GLY A 95 2.75 -34.47 -32.66
N THR A 96 3.11 -33.51 -33.52
CA THR A 96 4.20 -33.69 -34.51
C THR A 96 5.35 -32.70 -34.30
N GLN A 97 5.05 -31.42 -34.08
CA GLN A 97 6.06 -30.37 -33.91
C GLN A 97 6.22 -29.94 -32.44
N TYR A 98 5.19 -30.14 -31.62
CA TYR A 98 5.25 -29.97 -30.16
C TYR A 98 4.27 -30.91 -29.45
N LEU A 99 4.47 -31.11 -28.15
CA LEU A 99 3.55 -31.80 -27.24
C LEU A 99 3.15 -30.86 -26.10
N VAL A 100 1.94 -31.01 -25.60
CA VAL A 100 1.44 -30.27 -24.44
C VAL A 100 1.13 -31.27 -23.32
N ASP A 101 1.66 -31.00 -22.14
CA ASP A 101 1.16 -31.57 -20.89
C ASP A 101 0.17 -30.57 -20.29
N TYR A 102 -1.12 -30.83 -20.48
CA TYR A 102 -2.22 -29.98 -20.02
C TYR A 102 -2.38 -29.97 -18.50
N ASN A 103 -1.94 -31.02 -17.80
CA ASN A 103 -2.01 -31.10 -16.34
C ASN A 103 -0.89 -30.27 -15.70
N LEU A 104 0.35 -30.46 -16.17
CA LEU A 104 1.54 -29.79 -15.63
C LEU A 104 1.80 -28.42 -16.26
N GLY A 105 1.09 -28.06 -17.33
CA GLY A 105 1.29 -26.81 -18.05
C GLY A 105 2.66 -26.71 -18.69
N ARG A 106 3.03 -27.70 -19.51
CA ARG A 106 4.33 -27.71 -20.19
C ARG A 106 4.18 -27.97 -21.68
N VAL A 107 4.92 -27.23 -22.49
CA VAL A 107 5.03 -27.45 -23.93
C VAL A 107 6.41 -27.98 -24.26
N THR A 108 6.49 -29.15 -24.89
CA THR A 108 7.74 -29.72 -25.39
C THR A 108 7.84 -29.50 -26.89
N ILE A 109 8.81 -28.72 -27.35
CA ILE A 109 9.07 -28.53 -28.78
C ILE A 109 9.84 -29.75 -29.33
N LEU A 110 9.23 -30.47 -30.27
CA LEU A 110 9.81 -31.67 -30.89
C LEU A 110 10.68 -31.34 -32.10
N ASP A 111 10.43 -30.20 -32.77
CA ASP A 111 11.18 -29.77 -33.95
C ASP A 111 12.53 -29.17 -33.56
N GLN A 112 13.59 -29.98 -33.67
CA GLN A 112 14.96 -29.56 -33.37
C GLN A 112 15.48 -28.46 -34.30
N SER A 113 14.92 -28.31 -35.51
CA SER A 113 15.35 -27.28 -36.44
C SER A 113 14.93 -25.88 -35.99
N LEU A 114 13.75 -25.76 -35.36
CA LEU A 114 13.24 -24.53 -34.75
C LEU A 114 13.98 -24.17 -33.46
N LEU A 115 14.34 -25.18 -32.66
CA LEU A 115 15.16 -24.96 -31.46
C LEU A 115 16.57 -24.48 -31.81
N ALA A 116 17.16 -25.02 -32.88
CA ALA A 116 18.48 -24.62 -33.37
C ALA A 116 18.49 -23.24 -34.05
N SER A 117 17.38 -22.81 -34.66
CA SER A 117 17.30 -21.52 -35.38
C SER A 117 17.23 -20.30 -34.46
N GLY A 118 17.03 -20.47 -33.15
CA GLY A 118 16.85 -19.35 -32.21
C GLY A 118 15.61 -18.50 -32.53
N THR A 119 14.66 -19.06 -33.27
CA THR A 119 13.39 -18.42 -33.62
C THR A 119 12.55 -18.22 -32.35
N PRO A 120 11.92 -17.05 -32.14
CA PRO A 120 11.03 -16.84 -31.01
C PRO A 120 9.79 -17.71 -31.21
N ILE A 121 9.46 -18.51 -30.20
CA ILE A 121 8.26 -19.34 -30.17
C ILE A 121 7.23 -18.60 -29.32
N LYS A 122 6.08 -18.27 -29.91
CA LYS A 122 4.97 -17.62 -29.22
C LYS A 122 3.94 -18.70 -28.88
N ILE A 123 3.58 -18.77 -27.60
CA ILE A 123 2.57 -19.70 -27.10
C ILE A 123 1.42 -18.88 -26.54
N SER A 124 0.21 -19.18 -27.02
CA SER A 124 -1.05 -18.66 -26.47
C SER A 124 -1.80 -19.81 -25.81
N LEU A 125 -2.48 -19.55 -24.70
CA LEU A 125 -3.26 -20.56 -23.98
C LEU A 125 -4.47 -19.91 -23.30
N GLU A 126 -5.49 -20.71 -23.05
CA GLU A 126 -6.63 -20.32 -22.21
C GLU A 126 -6.39 -20.80 -20.77
N ASN A 127 -6.63 -19.93 -19.79
CA ASN A 127 -6.49 -20.30 -18.38
C ASN A 127 -7.82 -20.06 -17.63
N ASN A 128 -8.37 -21.12 -17.06
CA ASN A 128 -9.50 -21.04 -16.15
C ASN A 128 -9.02 -20.56 -14.78
N SER A 129 -8.69 -19.28 -14.67
CA SER A 129 -8.40 -18.68 -13.36
C SER A 129 -9.69 -18.65 -12.53
N LEU A 130 -9.72 -19.43 -11.45
CA LEU A 130 -10.85 -19.57 -10.51
C LEU A 130 -11.19 -18.27 -9.75
N PHE A 131 -10.40 -17.20 -9.90
CA PHE A 131 -10.48 -15.98 -9.08
C PHE A 131 -10.86 -14.72 -9.85
N ASN A 132 -11.30 -14.80 -11.12
CA ASN A 132 -11.78 -13.60 -11.81
C ASN A 132 -13.23 -13.29 -11.41
N ILE A 133 -13.41 -12.20 -10.65
CA ILE A 133 -14.69 -11.81 -10.03
C ILE A 133 -15.59 -11.04 -11.03
N ASN A 134 -15.03 -10.53 -12.14
CA ASN A 134 -15.79 -9.79 -13.13
C ASN A 134 -16.62 -10.72 -14.04
N ARG A 135 -17.89 -10.37 -14.26
CA ARG A 135 -18.75 -11.16 -15.15
C ARG A 135 -18.41 -10.87 -16.61
N ARG A 136 -18.00 -11.90 -17.36
CA ARG A 136 -17.69 -11.83 -18.79
C ARG A 136 -18.84 -12.39 -19.64
N THR A 137 -19.23 -11.67 -20.70
CA THR A 137 -20.23 -12.12 -21.68
C THR A 137 -19.60 -12.14 -23.06
N LEU A 138 -19.43 -13.34 -23.64
CA LEU A 138 -18.96 -13.53 -25.01
C LEU A 138 -20.15 -13.88 -25.91
N LEU A 139 -20.40 -13.07 -26.92
CA LEU A 139 -21.39 -13.30 -27.97
C LEU A 139 -20.67 -13.31 -29.31
N GLY A 140 -21.05 -14.20 -30.22
CA GLY A 140 -20.45 -14.20 -31.53
C GLY A 140 -21.00 -15.25 -32.46
N THR A 141 -20.62 -15.13 -33.72
CA THR A 141 -20.94 -16.11 -34.76
C THR A 141 -19.78 -16.21 -35.75
N HIS A 142 -19.63 -17.40 -36.33
CA HIS A 142 -18.70 -17.68 -37.40
C HIS A 142 -19.48 -18.36 -38.54
N LEU A 143 -19.27 -17.90 -39.77
CA LEU A 143 -19.97 -18.37 -40.95
C LEU A 143 -18.95 -18.84 -41.98
N ASP A 144 -19.00 -20.13 -42.33
CA ASP A 144 -18.18 -20.74 -43.38
C ASP A 144 -18.96 -20.86 -44.69
N TYR A 145 -18.40 -20.34 -45.77
CA TYR A 145 -18.92 -20.51 -47.12
C TYR A 145 -17.91 -21.23 -48.02
N VAL A 146 -18.22 -22.50 -48.33
CA VAL A 146 -17.42 -23.33 -49.23
C VAL A 146 -17.82 -23.04 -50.67
N ILE A 147 -16.99 -22.25 -51.37
CA ILE A 147 -17.24 -21.83 -52.75
C ILE A 147 -16.93 -22.97 -53.74
N SER A 148 -15.91 -23.78 -53.44
CA SER A 148 -15.55 -24.98 -54.20
C SER A 148 -14.78 -25.96 -53.31
N GLU A 149 -14.49 -27.18 -53.78
CA GLU A 149 -13.65 -28.15 -53.07
C GLU A 149 -12.28 -27.60 -52.67
N ASN A 150 -11.79 -26.59 -53.41
CA ASN A 150 -10.47 -26.00 -53.25
C ASN A 150 -10.49 -24.61 -52.63
N PHE A 151 -11.67 -24.01 -52.35
CA PHE A 151 -11.77 -22.63 -51.88
C PHE A 151 -12.91 -22.45 -50.87
N ALA A 152 -12.55 -21.98 -49.67
CA ALA A 152 -13.49 -21.62 -48.61
C ALA A 152 -13.22 -20.19 -48.13
N LEU A 153 -14.29 -19.52 -47.71
CA LEU A 153 -14.27 -18.18 -47.14
C LEU A 153 -15.07 -18.19 -45.84
N GLY A 154 -14.44 -17.78 -44.74
CA GLY A 154 -15.03 -17.64 -43.42
C GLY A 154 -15.25 -16.17 -43.05
N GLY A 155 -16.25 -15.92 -42.21
CA GLY A 155 -16.52 -14.62 -41.63
C GLY A 155 -16.83 -14.75 -40.14
N THR A 156 -16.14 -13.97 -39.31
CA THR A 156 -16.27 -14.02 -37.86
C THR A 156 -16.69 -12.67 -37.31
N ILE A 157 -17.62 -12.66 -36.35
CA ILE A 157 -17.87 -11.49 -35.50
C ILE A 157 -18.04 -11.95 -34.05
N LEU A 158 -17.26 -11.39 -33.14
CA LEU A 158 -17.31 -11.67 -31.71
C LEU A 158 -17.40 -10.35 -30.94
N HIS A 159 -18.16 -10.36 -29.86
CA HIS A 159 -18.32 -9.26 -28.92
C HIS A 159 -18.11 -9.79 -27.50
N LEU A 160 -17.17 -9.19 -26.77
CA LEU A 160 -16.87 -9.51 -25.39
C LEU A 160 -17.13 -8.27 -24.53
N SER A 161 -17.99 -8.42 -23.53
CA SER A 161 -18.30 -7.37 -22.57
C SER A 161 -18.06 -7.85 -21.15
N GLU A 162 -17.39 -7.02 -20.36
CA GLU A 162 -17.17 -7.20 -18.94
C GLU A 162 -18.10 -6.29 -18.13
N LYS A 163 -18.63 -6.82 -17.03
CA LYS A 163 -19.33 -6.04 -16.02
C LYS A 163 -18.56 -6.12 -14.70
N PRO A 164 -18.06 -4.98 -14.19
CA PRO A 164 -17.39 -4.94 -12.89
C PRO A 164 -18.41 -5.09 -11.76
N LEU A 165 -17.93 -5.39 -10.55
CA LEU A 165 -18.77 -5.41 -9.35
C LEU A 165 -19.18 -3.99 -8.91
N THR A 166 -18.26 -3.04 -9.05
CA THR A 166 -18.42 -1.63 -8.65
C THR A 166 -18.34 -0.72 -9.88
N ASN A 167 -18.87 0.50 -9.76
CA ASN A 167 -18.79 1.54 -10.79
C ASN A 167 -17.50 2.38 -10.69
N LYS A 168 -16.87 2.47 -9.51
CA LYS A 168 -15.50 3.00 -9.35
C LYS A 168 -14.50 1.89 -9.69
N VAL A 169 -13.68 2.10 -10.73
CA VAL A 169 -12.64 1.18 -11.17
C VAL A 169 -11.31 1.90 -11.34
N ASN A 170 -10.23 1.28 -10.88
CA ASN A 170 -8.89 1.85 -10.99
C ASN A 170 -8.33 1.70 -12.41
N ILE A 171 -7.40 2.57 -12.76
CA ILE A 171 -6.61 2.49 -13.99
C ILE A 171 -5.97 1.10 -14.17
N GLY A 172 -6.07 0.55 -15.38
CA GLY A 172 -5.60 -0.80 -15.73
C GLY A 172 -6.57 -1.93 -15.37
N SER A 173 -7.67 -1.64 -14.66
CA SER A 173 -8.72 -2.60 -14.31
C SER A 173 -10.06 -2.29 -14.98
N GLU A 174 -10.05 -1.46 -16.03
CA GLU A 174 -11.25 -1.01 -16.72
C GLU A 174 -11.96 -2.19 -17.41
N PRO A 175 -13.29 -2.29 -17.26
CA PRO A 175 -14.07 -3.32 -17.92
C PRO A 175 -14.21 -3.04 -19.41
N ILE A 176 -13.80 -4.01 -20.23
CA ILE A 176 -13.84 -3.92 -21.69
C ILE A 176 -15.24 -4.17 -22.27
N SER A 177 -15.46 -3.65 -23.47
CA SER A 177 -16.63 -3.94 -24.31
C SER A 177 -16.19 -3.97 -25.78
N ASN A 178 -15.33 -4.93 -26.11
CA ASN A 178 -14.66 -5.02 -27.41
C ASN A 178 -15.49 -5.83 -28.41
N THR A 179 -15.43 -5.44 -29.68
CA THR A 179 -15.99 -6.21 -30.81
C THR A 179 -14.88 -6.46 -31.81
N ILE A 180 -14.66 -7.71 -32.22
CA ILE A 180 -13.75 -8.05 -33.31
C ILE A 180 -14.56 -8.66 -34.44
N TRP A 181 -14.30 -8.21 -35.66
CA TRP A 181 -14.82 -8.87 -36.85
C TRP A 181 -13.68 -9.17 -37.79
N GLY A 182 -13.81 -10.27 -38.53
CA GLY A 182 -12.76 -10.73 -39.41
C GLY A 182 -13.29 -11.57 -40.56
N ILE A 183 -12.44 -11.72 -41.56
CA ILE A 183 -12.67 -12.53 -42.74
C ILE A 183 -11.43 -13.40 -42.91
N ASP A 184 -11.66 -14.68 -43.16
CA ASP A 184 -10.61 -15.64 -43.44
C ASP A 184 -10.90 -16.36 -44.76
N GLY A 185 -9.85 -16.82 -45.43
CA GLY A 185 -9.97 -17.51 -46.69
C GLY A 185 -8.86 -18.52 -46.86
N ARG A 186 -9.21 -19.68 -47.41
CA ARG A 186 -8.26 -20.74 -47.71
C ARG A 186 -8.48 -21.28 -49.11
N TYR A 187 -7.41 -21.29 -49.90
CA TYR A 187 -7.34 -21.88 -51.22
C TYR A 187 -6.26 -22.97 -51.24
N SER A 188 -6.60 -24.17 -51.66
CA SER A 188 -5.64 -25.28 -51.78
C SER A 188 -5.83 -26.01 -53.09
N THR A 189 -4.76 -26.21 -53.85
CA THR A 189 -4.82 -26.91 -55.14
C THR A 189 -3.54 -27.72 -55.41
N GLU A 190 -3.67 -28.75 -56.23
CA GLU A 190 -2.52 -29.47 -56.77
C GLU A 190 -1.83 -28.65 -57.87
N ALA A 191 -0.50 -28.73 -57.93
CA ALA A 191 0.33 -27.99 -58.88
C ALA A 191 1.16 -28.94 -59.78
N PRO A 192 0.55 -29.65 -60.76
CA PRO A 192 1.27 -30.57 -61.64
C PRO A 192 2.38 -29.93 -62.46
N PHE A 193 2.30 -28.63 -62.74
CA PHE A 193 3.37 -27.91 -63.43
C PHE A 193 4.63 -27.82 -62.56
N LEU A 194 4.46 -27.66 -61.23
CA LEU A 194 5.55 -27.54 -60.27
C LEU A 194 6.21 -28.91 -60.06
N THR A 195 5.41 -29.98 -59.97
CA THR A 195 5.93 -31.36 -59.95
C THR A 195 6.80 -31.63 -61.18
N ARG A 196 6.30 -31.29 -62.39
CA ARG A 196 7.07 -31.47 -63.65
C ARG A 196 8.35 -30.63 -63.70
N LEU A 197 8.34 -29.43 -63.11
CA LEU A 197 9.53 -28.59 -63.03
C LEU A 197 10.60 -29.25 -62.14
N ILE A 198 10.18 -29.83 -61.01
CA ILE A 198 11.07 -30.56 -60.10
C ILE A 198 11.61 -31.84 -60.75
N ASP A 199 10.76 -32.63 -61.44
CA ASP A 199 11.17 -33.82 -62.19
C ASP A 199 12.14 -33.49 -63.35
N GLY A 200 12.13 -32.25 -63.83
CA GLY A 200 13.07 -31.77 -64.84
C GLY A 200 14.49 -31.55 -64.32
N LEU A 201 14.71 -31.56 -63.00
CA LEU A 201 16.04 -31.43 -62.41
C LEU A 201 16.79 -32.78 -62.49
N PRO A 202 18.08 -32.78 -62.87
CA PRO A 202 18.84 -34.01 -63.00
C PRO A 202 18.95 -34.73 -61.65
N PHE A 203 18.82 -36.07 -61.70
CA PHE A 203 18.92 -36.99 -60.55
C PHE A 203 17.74 -36.97 -59.55
N LEU A 204 16.62 -36.31 -59.88
CA LEU A 204 15.38 -36.33 -59.12
C LEU A 204 14.26 -37.07 -59.88
N GLU A 205 13.43 -37.82 -59.14
CA GLU A 205 12.19 -38.43 -59.65
C GLU A 205 11.17 -38.38 -58.52
N THR A 206 10.16 -37.53 -58.66
CA THR A 206 9.20 -37.26 -57.60
C THR A 206 8.09 -38.31 -57.54
N LYS A 207 7.62 -38.62 -56.34
CA LYS A 207 6.55 -39.61 -56.12
C LYS A 207 5.23 -39.02 -55.62
N GLU A 208 5.28 -37.78 -55.15
CA GLU A 208 4.15 -37.08 -54.57
C GLU A 208 3.81 -35.85 -55.42
N MET A 209 2.54 -35.48 -55.44
CA MET A 209 2.11 -34.26 -56.10
C MET A 209 2.55 -33.02 -55.31
N SER A 210 3.03 -32.00 -56.04
CA SER A 210 3.22 -30.68 -55.47
C SER A 210 1.87 -30.02 -55.21
N THR A 211 1.76 -29.28 -54.11
CA THR A 211 0.55 -28.55 -53.74
C THR A 211 0.87 -27.11 -53.41
N ILE A 212 -0.09 -26.22 -53.69
CA ILE A 212 -0.03 -24.82 -53.30
C ILE A 212 -1.25 -24.55 -52.41
N GLU A 213 -0.97 -24.11 -51.20
CA GLU A 213 -1.94 -23.68 -50.23
C GLU A 213 -1.72 -22.19 -49.95
N VAL A 214 -2.78 -21.42 -50.05
CA VAL A 214 -2.83 -20.00 -49.74
C VAL A 214 -3.90 -19.81 -48.70
N SER A 215 -3.54 -19.25 -47.55
CA SER A 215 -4.51 -18.77 -46.56
C SER A 215 -4.27 -17.30 -46.26
N GLY A 216 -5.35 -16.63 -45.89
CA GLY A 216 -5.30 -15.24 -45.47
C GLY A 216 -6.38 -14.96 -44.45
N GLU A 217 -6.05 -14.09 -43.50
CA GLU A 217 -6.95 -13.67 -42.44
C GLU A 217 -6.85 -12.16 -42.30
N PHE A 218 -7.99 -11.51 -42.09
CA PHE A 218 -8.08 -10.11 -41.72
C PHE A 218 -8.96 -10.01 -40.48
N ALA A 219 -8.54 -9.21 -39.50
CA ALA A 219 -9.32 -8.92 -38.31
C ALA A 219 -9.24 -7.43 -37.98
N HIS A 220 -10.36 -6.84 -37.61
CA HIS A 220 -10.46 -5.47 -37.14
C HIS A 220 -11.09 -5.46 -35.76
N LEU A 221 -10.35 -4.92 -34.79
CA LEU A 221 -10.82 -4.70 -33.43
C LEU A 221 -11.48 -3.32 -33.33
N ILE A 222 -12.74 -3.32 -32.91
CA ILE A 222 -13.49 -2.13 -32.50
C ILE A 222 -13.54 -2.16 -30.97
N PRO A 223 -12.65 -1.43 -30.29
CA PRO A 223 -12.63 -1.39 -28.85
C PRO A 223 -13.84 -0.64 -28.28
N GLY A 224 -14.14 -0.92 -27.02
CA GLY A 224 -15.16 -0.22 -26.25
C GLY A 224 -14.98 -0.44 -24.76
N HIS A 225 -15.74 0.27 -23.95
CA HIS A 225 -15.79 0.12 -22.49
C HIS A 225 -17.22 -0.16 -22.00
N SER A 226 -17.32 -0.68 -20.78
CA SER A 226 -18.62 -0.95 -20.15
C SER A 226 -19.34 0.34 -19.76
N LYS A 227 -20.63 0.47 -20.07
CA LYS A 227 -21.45 1.63 -19.67
C LYS A 227 -21.64 1.77 -18.15
N THR A 228 -21.30 0.74 -17.37
CA THR A 228 -21.38 0.76 -15.90
C THR A 228 -20.40 1.75 -15.29
N ILE A 229 -19.30 2.07 -15.97
CA ILE A 229 -18.29 3.05 -15.51
C ILE A 229 -18.52 4.45 -16.10
N GLY A 230 -19.78 4.76 -16.46
CA GLY A 230 -20.16 6.03 -17.07
C GLY A 230 -20.21 6.00 -18.60
N LYS A 231 -20.78 7.05 -19.20
CA LYS A 231 -20.96 7.17 -20.66
C LYS A 231 -19.64 7.40 -21.41
N ASN A 232 -18.71 8.09 -20.76
CA ASN A 232 -17.42 8.49 -21.32
C ASN A 232 -16.25 7.63 -20.79
N GLY A 233 -16.57 6.64 -19.94
CA GLY A 233 -15.60 5.83 -19.20
C GLY A 233 -14.89 6.64 -18.12
N ASN A 234 -14.93 6.16 -16.88
CA ASN A 234 -14.16 6.70 -15.77
C ASN A 234 -13.13 5.65 -15.32
N ALA A 235 -11.87 6.04 -15.23
CA ALA A 235 -10.78 5.26 -14.64
C ALA A 235 -10.11 6.09 -13.55
N TYR A 236 -10.13 5.59 -12.32
CA TYR A 236 -9.59 6.31 -11.17
C TYR A 236 -8.07 6.13 -11.09
N ILE A 237 -7.36 7.25 -10.99
CA ILE A 237 -5.96 7.26 -10.57
C ILE A 237 -5.93 7.12 -9.04
N ASP A 238 -6.76 7.92 -8.38
CA ASP A 238 -6.98 7.90 -6.93
C ASP A 238 -8.39 8.41 -6.64
N ASP A 239 -9.20 7.63 -5.93
CA ASP A 239 -10.50 8.05 -5.41
C ASP A 239 -10.41 8.55 -3.96
N PHE A 240 -9.20 8.59 -3.39
CA PHE A 240 -8.87 9.00 -2.02
C PHE A 240 -9.50 8.13 -0.93
N GLU A 241 -10.16 7.02 -1.30
CA GLU A 241 -10.73 6.04 -0.35
C GLU A 241 -9.64 5.27 0.42
N GLY A 242 -8.44 5.19 -0.16
CA GLY A 242 -7.25 4.61 0.48
C GLY A 242 -6.32 5.66 1.11
N ALA A 243 -6.66 6.95 1.07
CA ALA A 243 -5.72 8.01 1.45
C ALA A 243 -5.27 7.91 2.91
N LYS A 244 -6.14 7.43 3.81
CA LYS A 244 -5.86 7.17 5.21
C LYS A 244 -6.06 5.69 5.54
N THR A 245 -5.07 5.07 6.18
CA THR A 245 -5.22 3.75 6.81
C THR A 245 -4.86 3.83 8.30
N SER A 246 -5.66 3.19 9.16
CA SER A 246 -5.42 3.12 10.60
C SER A 246 -4.94 1.73 11.03
N ILE A 247 -4.09 1.69 12.06
CA ILE A 247 -3.68 0.48 12.81
C ILE A 247 -4.21 0.64 14.24
N ASP A 248 -5.23 -0.13 14.62
CA ASP A 248 -5.88 -0.06 15.95
C ASP A 248 -4.94 -0.54 17.06
N LEU A 249 -4.84 0.23 18.14
CA LEU A 249 -4.07 -0.07 19.34
C LEU A 249 -4.95 -0.38 20.56
N LYS A 250 -6.28 -0.43 20.44
CA LYS A 250 -7.21 -0.61 21.57
C LYS A 250 -7.30 -2.03 22.13
N ALA A 251 -6.64 -3.01 21.53
CA ALA A 251 -6.68 -4.40 21.98
C ALA A 251 -6.09 -4.52 23.40
N GLN A 252 -6.97 -4.61 24.41
CA GLN A 252 -6.59 -4.58 25.84
C GLN A 252 -5.50 -5.61 26.20
N TYR A 253 -5.62 -6.83 25.69
CA TYR A 253 -4.73 -7.95 26.00
C TYR A 253 -3.33 -7.83 25.39
N GLU A 254 -3.12 -6.90 24.46
CA GLU A 254 -1.80 -6.61 23.89
C GLU A 254 -1.03 -5.59 24.74
N TRP A 255 -1.69 -4.94 25.71
CA TRP A 255 -1.05 -4.03 26.66
C TRP A 255 -0.66 -4.73 27.95
N ALA A 256 0.59 -4.50 28.38
CA ALA A 256 1.16 -4.95 29.64
C ALA A 256 1.55 -3.76 30.53
N LEU A 257 1.91 -4.04 31.79
CA LEU A 257 2.43 -3.04 32.72
C LEU A 257 3.72 -2.40 32.17
N ALA A 258 3.86 -1.08 32.28
CA ALA A 258 5.06 -0.41 31.78
C ALA A 258 6.23 -0.45 32.77
N SER A 259 7.44 -0.58 32.23
CA SER A 259 8.68 -0.28 32.94
C SER A 259 8.82 1.22 33.24
N THR A 260 9.54 1.55 34.33
CA THR A 260 9.79 2.93 34.73
C THR A 260 10.74 3.61 33.73
N PRO A 261 10.36 4.75 33.13
CA PRO A 261 11.20 5.43 32.14
C PRO A 261 12.61 5.74 32.65
N LYS A 262 13.62 5.51 31.81
CA LYS A 262 15.04 5.77 32.15
C LYS A 262 15.57 7.02 31.44
N GLY A 263 16.52 7.71 32.07
CA GLY A 263 17.19 8.86 31.46
C GLY A 263 16.37 10.15 31.49
N GLN A 264 15.39 10.24 32.39
CA GLN A 264 14.55 11.40 32.66
C GLN A 264 14.65 11.80 34.13
N ASP A 265 15.81 12.26 34.59
CA ASP A 265 16.04 12.51 36.03
C ASP A 265 15.08 13.54 36.65
N ASP A 266 14.52 14.45 35.85
CA ASP A 266 13.56 15.46 36.32
C ASP A 266 12.14 14.88 36.57
N MET A 267 11.75 13.85 35.80
CA MET A 267 10.42 13.23 35.89
C MET A 267 10.44 11.90 36.66
N PHE A 268 11.47 11.11 36.41
CA PHE A 268 11.70 9.75 36.91
C PHE A 268 13.12 9.61 37.48
N PRO A 269 13.48 10.34 38.55
CA PRO A 269 14.79 10.19 39.19
C PRO A 269 15.06 8.76 39.68
N GLU A 270 14.01 7.99 39.96
CA GLU A 270 14.07 6.58 40.31
C GLU A 270 14.29 5.65 39.12
N GLY A 271 14.11 6.12 37.88
CA GLY A 271 14.28 5.31 36.66
C GLY A 271 15.70 4.75 36.49
N ASN A 272 16.69 5.40 37.11
CA ASN A 272 18.10 5.01 37.07
C ASN A 272 18.56 4.16 38.26
N THR A 273 17.73 4.00 39.30
CA THR A 273 18.08 3.15 40.45
C THR A 273 17.87 1.69 40.10
N ASP A 274 18.67 0.80 40.70
CA ASP A 274 18.43 -0.62 40.64
C ASP A 274 17.62 -1.10 41.85
N SER A 275 17.27 -0.26 42.84
CA SER A 275 16.60 -0.69 44.09
C SER A 275 15.07 -0.70 44.00
N LEU A 276 14.39 -1.23 45.03
CA LEU A 276 12.91 -1.18 45.16
C LEU A 276 12.35 0.25 45.04
N SER A 277 13.18 1.28 45.23
CA SER A 277 12.77 2.67 45.03
C SER A 277 12.34 2.96 43.59
N ASN A 278 12.72 2.13 42.61
CA ASN A 278 12.25 2.25 41.22
C ASN A 278 10.71 2.18 41.11
N GLY A 279 10.06 1.42 41.99
CA GLY A 279 8.60 1.25 42.00
C GLY A 279 7.85 2.26 42.88
N PHE A 280 8.54 3.10 43.67
CA PHE A 280 7.88 3.88 44.71
C PHE A 280 6.85 4.89 44.19
N ASN A 281 7.06 5.45 42.99
CA ASN A 281 6.12 6.42 42.39
C ASN A 281 5.03 5.78 41.52
N ARG A 282 5.01 4.45 41.38
CA ARG A 282 4.00 3.75 40.59
C ARG A 282 2.66 3.73 41.31
N ALA A 283 1.69 4.47 40.78
CA ALA A 283 0.31 4.50 41.25
C ALA A 283 -0.57 3.52 40.45
N LYS A 284 -1.78 3.27 40.95
CA LYS A 284 -2.70 2.29 40.36
C LYS A 284 -3.23 2.82 39.03
N LEU A 285 -3.07 2.01 37.99
CA LEU A 285 -3.64 2.20 36.66
C LEU A 285 -4.43 0.95 36.30
N ALA A 286 -5.65 1.12 35.78
CA ALA A 286 -6.47 0.03 35.26
C ALA A 286 -6.79 0.28 33.78
N TRP A 287 -6.63 -0.74 32.93
CA TRP A 287 -6.92 -0.65 31.50
C TRP A 287 -7.82 -1.80 31.05
N TYR A 288 -8.97 -1.46 30.47
CA TYR A 288 -9.98 -2.47 30.15
C TYR A 288 -11.01 -2.05 29.11
N ASN A 289 -11.62 -3.05 28.47
CA ASN A 289 -12.91 -2.90 27.80
C ASN A 289 -14.03 -3.43 28.71
N VAL A 290 -15.08 -2.62 28.94
CA VAL A 290 -16.19 -3.06 29.79
C VAL A 290 -16.98 -4.17 29.09
N ASN A 291 -17.12 -5.32 29.75
CA ASN A 291 -17.84 -6.46 29.22
C ASN A 291 -19.36 -6.19 29.15
N THR A 292 -19.99 -6.62 28.06
CA THR A 292 -21.43 -6.43 27.84
C THR A 292 -22.32 -7.06 28.91
N ASP A 293 -21.83 -8.07 29.65
CA ASP A 293 -22.56 -8.70 30.77
C ASP A 293 -22.88 -7.72 31.89
N LEU A 294 -21.99 -6.75 32.15
CA LEU A 294 -22.21 -5.70 33.15
C LEU A 294 -23.10 -4.57 32.61
N LEU A 295 -23.09 -4.36 31.29
CA LEU A 295 -23.78 -3.24 30.66
C LEU A 295 -25.22 -3.56 30.30
N ARG A 296 -25.57 -4.83 30.09
CA ARG A 296 -26.92 -5.27 29.73
C ARG A 296 -27.62 -5.86 30.94
N ASN A 297 -28.93 -6.11 30.84
CA ASN A 297 -29.71 -6.78 31.89
C ASN A 297 -30.00 -8.22 31.45
N THR A 298 -28.99 -9.07 31.54
CA THR A 298 -29.07 -10.49 31.20
C THR A 298 -29.03 -11.32 32.49
N SER A 299 -29.12 -12.64 32.36
CA SER A 299 -28.91 -13.55 33.50
C SER A 299 -27.48 -13.56 34.03
N ALA A 300 -26.52 -12.99 33.29
CA ALA A 300 -25.12 -12.90 33.67
C ALA A 300 -24.81 -11.62 34.47
N THR A 301 -25.72 -10.65 34.46
CA THR A 301 -25.56 -9.36 35.12
C THR A 301 -25.62 -9.51 36.63
N PRO A 302 -24.59 -9.06 37.37
CA PRO A 302 -24.59 -9.09 38.83
C PRO A 302 -25.81 -8.37 39.44
N PRO A 303 -26.39 -8.88 40.53
CA PRO A 303 -27.62 -8.33 41.11
C PRO A 303 -27.44 -6.94 41.74
N ASN A 304 -26.22 -6.54 42.09
CA ASN A 304 -25.90 -5.21 42.61
C ASN A 304 -25.62 -4.17 41.52
N VAL A 305 -25.47 -4.57 40.25
CA VAL A 305 -25.32 -3.64 39.13
C VAL A 305 -26.70 -3.11 38.73
N THR A 306 -26.89 -1.81 38.87
CA THR A 306 -28.18 -1.16 38.59
C THR A 306 -28.19 -0.48 37.23
N VAL A 307 -29.39 -0.14 36.74
CA VAL A 307 -29.58 0.67 35.52
C VAL A 307 -28.89 2.04 35.62
N ASN A 308 -28.76 2.59 36.83
CA ASN A 308 -28.03 3.85 37.03
C ASN A 308 -26.53 3.68 36.84
N ASP A 309 -25.95 2.58 37.31
CA ASP A 309 -24.53 2.26 37.09
C ASP A 309 -24.24 2.10 35.60
N GLN A 310 -25.13 1.41 34.88
CA GLN A 310 -25.04 1.24 33.42
C GLN A 310 -25.28 2.52 32.62
N SER A 311 -25.81 3.57 33.26
CA SER A 311 -26.06 4.88 32.64
C SER A 311 -24.90 5.84 32.82
N ASN A 312 -23.88 5.50 33.61
CA ASN A 312 -22.73 6.36 33.86
C ASN A 312 -21.87 6.51 32.59
N HIS A 313 -21.56 7.75 32.21
CA HIS A 313 -20.73 8.09 31.05
C HIS A 313 -19.34 7.47 31.09
N PHE A 314 -18.82 7.10 32.27
CA PHE A 314 -17.53 6.43 32.41
C PHE A 314 -17.53 4.94 32.06
N VAL A 315 -18.70 4.30 31.90
CA VAL A 315 -18.78 2.85 31.66
C VAL A 315 -19.78 2.43 30.58
N ARG A 316 -20.80 3.25 30.27
CA ARG A 316 -21.89 2.88 29.36
C ARG A 316 -21.42 2.43 27.97
N GLU A 317 -22.28 1.66 27.29
CA GLU A 317 -22.14 1.36 25.87
C GLU A 317 -22.19 2.67 25.06
N VAL A 318 -21.33 2.76 24.03
CA VAL A 318 -21.25 3.89 23.12
C VAL A 318 -21.61 3.39 21.72
N PRO A 319 -22.79 3.73 21.19
CA PRO A 319 -23.14 3.44 19.82
C PRO A 319 -22.18 4.14 18.85
N GLU A 320 -21.84 3.50 17.75
CA GLU A 320 -20.98 4.08 16.71
C GLU A 320 -21.54 5.41 16.17
N LYS A 321 -22.87 5.50 16.06
CA LYS A 321 -23.59 6.70 15.63
C LYS A 321 -23.53 7.87 16.61
N GLU A 322 -23.06 7.65 17.84
CA GLU A 322 -22.84 8.74 18.79
C GLU A 322 -21.66 9.62 18.36
N ILE A 323 -20.63 9.03 17.74
CA ILE A 323 -19.46 9.76 17.26
C ILE A 323 -19.58 9.98 15.74
N PHE A 324 -20.10 8.99 15.02
CA PHE A 324 -20.20 8.98 13.55
C PHE A 324 -21.67 8.83 13.10
N PRO A 325 -22.49 9.90 13.19
CA PRO A 325 -23.94 9.81 13.02
C PRO A 325 -24.38 9.32 11.63
N PHE A 326 -23.58 9.54 10.60
CA PHE A 326 -23.87 9.17 9.21
C PHE A 326 -23.39 7.77 8.82
N LYS A 327 -22.71 7.05 9.72
CA LYS A 327 -22.21 5.70 9.45
C LYS A 327 -23.33 4.68 9.26
N GLU A 328 -23.26 3.89 8.18
CA GLU A 328 -24.24 2.85 7.90
C GLU A 328 -23.89 1.52 8.57
N SER A 329 -24.81 0.98 9.37
CA SER A 329 -24.63 -0.32 10.02
C SER A 329 -25.13 -1.45 9.13
N ILE A 330 -24.26 -2.44 8.86
CA ILE A 330 -24.49 -3.57 7.93
C ILE A 330 -25.80 -4.33 8.20
N THR A 331 -26.17 -4.49 9.47
CA THR A 331 -27.29 -5.37 9.90
C THR A 331 -28.58 -4.61 10.19
N GLY A 332 -28.59 -3.28 10.04
CA GLY A 332 -29.70 -2.42 10.48
C GLY A 332 -29.83 -2.27 12.00
N TYR A 333 -28.98 -2.94 12.80
CA TYR A 333 -28.88 -2.75 14.24
C TYR A 333 -27.74 -1.76 14.57
N PRO A 334 -27.88 -0.93 15.62
CA PRO A 334 -26.81 -0.05 16.06
C PRO A 334 -25.55 -0.83 16.45
N THR A 335 -24.43 -0.59 15.76
CA THR A 335 -23.12 -1.09 16.16
C THR A 335 -22.67 -0.37 17.44
N ILE A 336 -22.14 -1.12 18.41
CA ILE A 336 -21.54 -0.55 19.63
C ILE A 336 -20.02 -0.55 19.47
N LEU A 337 -19.38 0.58 19.77
CA LEU A 337 -17.92 0.71 19.76
C LEU A 337 -17.30 -0.03 20.94
N ASN A 338 -16.19 -0.72 20.71
CA ASN A 338 -15.37 -1.26 21.77
C ASN A 338 -14.46 -0.16 22.35
N ILE A 339 -14.86 0.41 23.48
CA ILE A 339 -14.17 1.53 24.14
C ILE A 339 -13.03 1.00 25.01
N PHE A 340 -11.81 1.47 24.75
CA PHE A 340 -10.64 1.19 25.59
C PHE A 340 -10.59 2.21 26.71
N ASN A 341 -10.77 1.75 27.96
CA ASN A 341 -10.81 2.60 29.14
C ASN A 341 -9.45 2.51 29.84
N VAL A 342 -8.89 3.65 30.19
CA VAL A 342 -7.67 3.78 30.98
C VAL A 342 -8.00 4.67 32.17
N VAL A 343 -7.96 4.10 33.37
CA VAL A 343 -8.32 4.78 34.61
C VAL A 343 -7.11 4.89 35.50
N PHE A 344 -6.75 6.11 35.88
CA PHE A 344 -5.59 6.39 36.72
C PHE A 344 -6.00 6.89 38.10
N TYR A 345 -5.52 6.21 39.13
CA TYR A 345 -5.78 6.52 40.53
C TYR A 345 -4.47 6.99 41.20
N PRO A 346 -4.11 8.29 41.11
CA PRO A 346 -2.78 8.77 41.48
C PRO A 346 -2.44 8.65 42.98
N TYR A 347 -3.46 8.53 43.83
CA TYR A 347 -3.31 8.38 45.27
C TYR A 347 -3.39 6.92 45.75
N GLU A 348 -3.66 5.96 44.86
CA GLU A 348 -3.69 4.53 45.20
C GLU A 348 -2.39 3.86 44.74
N ARG A 349 -1.96 2.86 45.50
CA ARG A 349 -0.71 2.13 45.23
C ARG A 349 -0.88 1.19 44.03
N GLY A 350 0.03 1.29 43.06
CA GLY A 350 0.09 0.36 41.93
C GLY A 350 0.89 -0.91 42.23
N PRO A 351 0.96 -1.85 41.28
CA PRO A 351 1.74 -3.08 41.42
C PRO A 351 3.23 -2.83 41.69
N TYR A 352 3.81 -3.63 42.59
CA TYR A 352 5.21 -3.61 43.01
C TYR A 352 5.69 -2.25 43.56
N ASN A 353 4.81 -1.56 44.28
CA ASN A 353 5.16 -0.32 44.98
C ASN A 353 5.33 -0.58 46.49
N TYR A 354 6.56 -0.43 46.99
CA TYR A 354 6.90 -0.63 48.41
C TYR A 354 7.24 0.70 49.14
N ASP A 355 6.65 1.82 48.69
CA ASP A 355 6.83 3.13 49.31
C ASP A 355 6.24 3.16 50.73
N VAL A 356 6.89 3.86 51.66
CA VAL A 356 6.42 3.97 53.06
C VAL A 356 6.72 5.36 53.61
N ASP A 357 8.01 5.66 53.76
CA ASP A 357 8.52 6.91 54.31
C ASP A 357 9.01 7.82 53.18
N PRO A 358 8.95 9.16 53.34
CA PRO A 358 9.53 10.06 52.36
C PRO A 358 11.02 9.76 52.09
N THR A 359 11.37 9.66 50.81
CA THR A 359 12.75 9.43 50.33
C THR A 359 13.18 10.55 49.39
N SER A 360 14.38 10.44 48.78
CA SER A 360 14.80 11.33 47.69
C SER A 360 13.95 11.17 46.43
N TYR A 361 13.21 10.06 46.29
CA TYR A 361 12.43 9.73 45.09
C TYR A 361 10.92 9.91 45.30
N SER A 362 10.43 9.65 46.52
CA SER A 362 9.00 9.53 46.83
C SER A 362 8.60 10.30 48.08
N ALA A 363 7.31 10.68 48.19
CA ALA A 363 6.76 11.38 49.36
C ALA A 363 6.19 10.45 50.44
N GLY A 364 6.30 9.12 50.28
CA GLY A 364 5.78 8.13 51.22
C GLY A 364 4.25 8.00 51.19
N VAL A 365 3.71 7.34 52.21
CA VAL A 365 2.29 6.97 52.35
C VAL A 365 1.65 7.70 53.53
N ARG A 366 0.34 7.95 53.44
CA ARG A 366 -0.48 8.57 54.48
C ARG A 366 -1.03 7.54 55.48
N PRO A 367 -1.50 7.96 56.67
CA PRO A 367 -2.11 7.04 57.64
C PRO A 367 -3.37 6.30 57.16
N ASP A 368 -4.03 6.80 56.11
CA ASP A 368 -5.18 6.19 55.42
C ASP A 368 -4.76 5.22 54.30
N GLY A 369 -3.45 4.98 54.11
CA GLY A 369 -2.91 4.08 53.09
C GLY A 369 -2.76 4.70 51.69
N LYS A 370 -3.14 5.97 51.50
CA LYS A 370 -2.99 6.68 50.22
C LYS A 370 -1.57 7.21 50.01
N LEU A 371 -1.12 7.30 48.76
CA LEU A 371 0.16 7.89 48.39
C LEU A 371 0.17 9.41 48.66
N ASN A 372 1.25 9.95 49.24
CA ASN A 372 1.49 11.40 49.28
C ASN A 372 1.95 11.93 47.92
N ALA A 373 1.72 13.23 47.68
CA ALA A 373 2.08 13.94 46.44
C ALA A 373 1.59 13.22 45.16
N PRO A 374 0.27 12.99 45.03
CA PRO A 374 -0.31 12.27 43.89
C PRO A 374 0.12 12.84 42.53
N GLU A 375 0.33 14.14 42.43
CA GLU A 375 0.79 14.82 41.22
C GLU A 375 2.17 14.37 40.73
N ARG A 376 3.01 13.81 41.62
CA ARG A 376 4.33 13.26 41.27
C ARG A 376 4.29 11.77 40.93
N ARG A 377 3.17 11.09 41.21
CA ARG A 377 2.99 9.66 40.94
C ARG A 377 2.62 9.45 39.49
N TRP A 378 2.90 8.26 38.97
CA TRP A 378 2.64 7.91 37.58
C TRP A 378 2.09 6.49 37.46
N GLY A 379 1.43 6.20 36.35
CA GLY A 379 1.02 4.85 35.99
C GLY A 379 1.05 4.70 34.48
N GLY A 380 1.55 3.57 33.97
CA GLY A 380 1.68 3.36 32.53
C GLY A 380 1.52 1.92 32.09
N ILE A 381 1.24 1.78 30.81
CA ILE A 381 1.15 0.52 30.07
C ILE A 381 2.02 0.59 28.83
N MET A 382 2.50 -0.57 28.36
CA MET A 382 3.29 -0.69 27.14
C MET A 382 2.85 -1.89 26.32
N ARG A 383 3.13 -1.85 25.02
CA ARG A 383 2.86 -2.95 24.09
C ARG A 383 3.86 -2.96 22.95
N ASP A 384 3.97 -4.09 22.28
CA ASP A 384 4.72 -4.21 21.04
C ASP A 384 3.94 -3.63 19.84
N LEU A 385 4.70 -3.31 18.79
CA LEU A 385 4.20 -2.89 17.49
C LEU A 385 4.62 -3.92 16.45
N GLN A 386 3.67 -4.33 15.62
CA GLN A 386 3.93 -5.32 14.56
C GLN A 386 4.63 -4.69 13.34
N THR A 387 4.45 -3.38 13.13
CA THR A 387 5.06 -2.62 12.03
C THR A 387 6.13 -1.68 12.59
N ASN A 388 7.40 -2.06 12.47
CA ASN A 388 8.50 -1.34 13.13
C ASN A 388 9.14 -0.22 12.31
N ASP A 389 9.04 -0.28 10.98
CA ASP A 389 9.60 0.72 10.08
C ASP A 389 8.52 1.71 9.67
N PHE A 390 8.35 2.77 10.48
CA PHE A 390 7.34 3.80 10.26
C PHE A 390 7.66 4.64 9.01
N GLU A 391 8.95 4.83 8.65
CA GLU A 391 9.33 5.56 7.42
C GLU A 391 8.86 4.81 6.16
N ALA A 392 9.05 3.48 6.14
CA ALA A 392 8.57 2.64 5.04
C ALA A 392 7.04 2.52 5.03
N ALA A 393 6.41 2.41 6.21
CA ALA A 393 4.97 2.29 6.35
C ALA A 393 4.22 3.63 6.19
N ASN A 394 4.94 4.76 6.17
CA ASN A 394 4.40 6.12 6.16
C ASN A 394 3.43 6.42 7.30
N ILE A 395 3.76 5.96 8.51
CA ILE A 395 2.99 6.33 9.71
C ILE A 395 3.32 7.79 10.02
N GLU A 396 2.29 8.62 10.18
CA GLU A 396 2.44 10.07 10.35
C GLU A 396 1.87 10.55 11.69
N TYR A 397 0.81 9.90 12.20
CA TYR A 397 0.11 10.37 13.39
C TYR A 397 -0.24 9.26 14.37
N ILE A 398 -0.27 9.60 15.66
CA ILE A 398 -1.08 8.90 16.66
C ILE A 398 -2.44 9.63 16.70
N GLU A 399 -3.53 8.96 16.36
CA GLU A 399 -4.87 9.55 16.35
C GLU A 399 -5.80 8.83 17.33
N PHE A 400 -6.55 9.58 18.12
CA PHE A 400 -7.55 8.99 19.01
C PHE A 400 -8.74 9.89 19.25
N TRP A 401 -9.88 9.26 19.58
CA TRP A 401 -11.08 9.93 20.04
C TRP A 401 -11.25 9.70 21.53
N LEU A 402 -11.15 10.77 22.32
CA LEU A 402 -11.24 10.75 23.78
C LEU A 402 -12.57 11.37 24.22
N MET A 403 -13.35 10.64 25.01
CA MET A 403 -14.52 11.22 25.68
C MET A 403 -14.07 12.30 26.66
N ASP A 404 -14.83 13.39 26.80
CA ASP A 404 -14.59 14.41 27.84
C ASP A 404 -14.37 13.74 29.21
N PRO A 405 -13.13 13.74 29.73
CA PRO A 405 -12.82 13.05 30.96
C PRO A 405 -13.31 13.84 32.19
N PHE A 406 -13.75 15.09 32.00
CA PHE A 406 -14.19 16.02 33.06
C PHE A 406 -15.71 16.17 33.15
N ILE A 407 -16.47 15.36 32.40
CA ILE A 407 -17.94 15.44 32.31
C ILE A 407 -18.66 15.51 33.67
N TYR A 408 -18.14 14.82 34.70
CA TYR A 408 -18.70 14.86 36.05
C TYR A 408 -17.94 15.76 37.03
N GLU A 409 -16.70 16.15 36.72
CA GLU A 409 -15.83 16.96 37.58
C GLU A 409 -15.18 18.11 36.80
N PRO A 410 -15.94 19.17 36.44
CA PRO A 410 -15.43 20.28 35.62
C PRO A 410 -14.32 21.11 36.29
N ASN A 411 -14.17 21.01 37.62
CA ASN A 411 -13.15 21.73 38.39
C ASN A 411 -11.92 20.84 38.71
N HIS A 412 -11.72 19.74 37.98
CA HIS A 412 -10.56 18.87 38.14
C HIS A 412 -9.26 19.65 37.96
N SER A 413 -8.21 19.33 38.71
CA SER A 413 -6.91 20.04 38.67
C SER A 413 -6.07 19.80 37.40
N GLY A 414 -6.61 19.07 36.42
CA GLY A 414 -5.85 18.52 35.30
C GLY A 414 -4.69 17.58 35.65
N GLY A 415 -3.96 17.17 34.62
CA GLY A 415 -2.75 16.36 34.61
C GLY A 415 -2.28 16.12 33.17
N ASP A 416 -1.41 15.14 32.97
CA ASP A 416 -0.71 14.91 31.70
C ASP A 416 -0.77 13.45 31.25
N LEU A 417 -1.00 13.25 29.95
CA LEU A 417 -0.92 11.97 29.25
C LEU A 417 0.30 11.98 28.32
N TYR A 418 1.10 10.92 28.34
CA TYR A 418 2.30 10.80 27.54
C TYR A 418 2.27 9.55 26.68
N PHE A 419 2.85 9.66 25.48
CA PHE A 419 3.18 8.55 24.60
C PHE A 419 4.69 8.49 24.39
N ASN A 420 5.26 7.29 24.43
CA ASN A 420 6.63 7.02 24.05
C ASN A 420 6.63 6.04 22.87
N LEU A 421 7.36 6.38 21.80
CA LEU A 421 7.53 5.53 20.62
C LEU A 421 9.01 5.19 20.41
N GLY A 422 9.36 3.92 20.44
CA GLY A 422 10.73 3.48 20.15
C GLY A 422 11.09 2.14 20.76
N TYR A 423 12.29 2.07 21.34
CA TYR A 423 12.72 1.02 22.24
C TYR A 423 12.36 1.41 23.67
N ILE A 424 11.58 0.56 24.31
CA ILE A 424 11.15 0.69 25.70
C ILE A 424 11.60 -0.58 26.40
N SER A 425 12.11 -0.43 27.62
CA SER A 425 12.59 -1.54 28.44
C SER A 425 11.44 -2.48 28.77
N GLU A 426 11.65 -3.77 28.57
CA GLU A 426 10.74 -4.85 28.96
C GLU A 426 10.98 -5.31 30.41
N ASP A 427 12.07 -4.85 31.03
CA ASP A 427 12.38 -5.05 32.47
C ASP A 427 11.43 -4.19 33.34
N ILE A 428 10.27 -4.76 33.70
CA ILE A 428 9.22 -4.13 34.50
C ILE A 428 9.67 -4.05 35.97
N LEU A 429 10.27 -5.14 36.46
CA LEU A 429 10.86 -5.30 37.79
C LEU A 429 12.37 -5.19 37.72
N LYS A 430 12.82 -3.94 37.61
CA LYS A 430 14.22 -3.57 37.36
C LYS A 430 15.27 -4.36 38.14
N ASP A 431 15.76 -5.45 37.57
CA ASP A 431 16.85 -6.27 38.11
C ASP A 431 17.71 -6.93 37.03
N GLY A 432 17.40 -6.70 35.74
CA GLY A 432 18.13 -7.25 34.60
C GLY A 432 17.97 -8.77 34.44
N ARG A 433 16.95 -9.38 35.05
CA ARG A 433 16.60 -10.79 34.90
C ARG A 433 15.22 -10.92 34.30
N LYS A 434 15.10 -11.77 33.28
CA LYS A 434 13.80 -12.02 32.64
C LYS A 434 12.90 -12.81 33.58
N SER A 435 11.86 -12.19 34.12
CA SER A 435 10.81 -12.91 34.83
C SER A 435 9.85 -13.61 33.85
N PHE A 436 9.46 -14.85 34.16
CA PHE A 436 8.47 -15.61 33.41
C PHE A 436 7.85 -16.70 34.28
N GLU A 437 6.53 -16.65 34.43
CA GLU A 437 5.79 -17.50 35.37
C GLU A 437 5.89 -18.99 35.07
N ASN A 438 5.90 -19.38 33.79
CA ASN A 438 5.97 -20.79 33.41
C ASN A 438 7.33 -21.45 33.70
N GLY A 439 8.35 -20.67 34.06
CA GLY A 439 9.64 -21.16 34.54
C GLY A 439 9.69 -21.37 36.05
N LEU A 440 8.69 -20.89 36.79
CA LEU A 440 8.63 -21.03 38.24
C LEU A 440 8.36 -22.49 38.65
N PRO A 441 8.74 -22.88 39.88
CA PRO A 441 8.56 -24.24 40.36
C PRO A 441 7.09 -24.69 40.30
N THR A 442 6.86 -25.95 39.93
CA THR A 442 5.50 -26.53 39.87
C THR A 442 4.99 -27.04 41.22
N THR A 443 5.78 -26.89 42.28
CA THR A 443 5.48 -27.40 43.62
C THR A 443 5.94 -26.41 44.69
N SER A 444 5.59 -26.67 45.96
CA SER A 444 6.09 -25.89 47.09
C SER A 444 7.60 -26.02 47.35
N ILE A 445 8.29 -26.93 46.67
CA ILE A 445 9.75 -27.03 46.73
C ILE A 445 10.32 -25.97 45.78
N VAL A 446 10.99 -24.97 46.35
CA VAL A 446 11.64 -23.90 45.60
C VAL A 446 12.99 -24.40 45.07
N ASP A 447 13.05 -24.73 43.78
CA ASP A 447 14.26 -25.12 43.05
C ASP A 447 14.37 -24.38 41.71
N LEU A 448 15.58 -24.37 41.12
CA LEU A 448 15.84 -23.77 39.80
C LEU A 448 15.39 -22.31 39.64
N VAL A 449 15.39 -21.54 40.73
CA VAL A 449 15.16 -20.09 40.75
C VAL A 449 16.36 -19.35 41.37
N ASP A 450 16.58 -18.12 40.93
CA ASP A 450 17.46 -17.13 41.56
C ASP A 450 16.62 -16.17 42.42
N THR A 451 17.24 -15.47 43.35
CA THR A 451 16.55 -14.47 44.18
C THR A 451 17.10 -13.08 43.89
N THR A 452 16.23 -12.19 43.45
CA THR A 452 16.54 -10.78 43.21
C THR A 452 16.01 -9.93 44.37
N ARG A 453 16.07 -8.62 44.24
CA ARG A 453 15.47 -7.71 45.23
C ARG A 453 13.95 -7.64 45.13
N TRP A 454 13.39 -8.00 43.98
CA TRP A 454 11.96 -8.01 43.71
C TRP A 454 11.32 -9.34 44.07
N GLY A 455 12.05 -10.45 43.93
CA GLY A 455 11.54 -11.74 44.37
C GLY A 455 12.35 -12.89 43.82
N ARG A 456 11.71 -13.81 43.10
CA ARG A 456 12.28 -15.02 42.51
C ARG A 456 12.13 -15.00 41.01
N VAL A 457 13.22 -15.30 40.31
CA VAL A 457 13.24 -15.41 38.85
C VAL A 457 13.73 -16.80 38.44
N PRO A 458 13.15 -17.44 37.41
CA PRO A 458 13.62 -18.75 36.97
C PRO A 458 15.06 -18.74 36.44
N LEU A 459 15.81 -19.82 36.71
CA LEU A 459 17.14 -20.08 36.12
C LEU A 459 17.07 -20.86 34.80
N GLN A 460 15.89 -21.35 34.45
CA GLN A 460 15.68 -22.10 33.22
C GLN A 460 15.60 -21.16 32.02
N GLN A 461 15.69 -21.71 30.81
CA GLN A 461 15.41 -20.95 29.60
C GLN A 461 13.94 -21.17 29.21
N SER A 462 13.18 -20.09 29.01
CA SER A 462 11.84 -20.20 28.45
C SER A 462 11.93 -20.71 27.00
N LEU A 463 11.32 -21.87 26.72
CA LEU A 463 11.26 -22.47 25.38
C LEU A 463 9.92 -22.20 24.69
N VAL A 464 8.84 -22.21 25.47
CA VAL A 464 7.46 -21.97 25.04
C VAL A 464 6.76 -21.24 26.19
N PRO A 465 6.05 -20.12 25.93
CA PRO A 465 5.28 -19.40 26.94
C PRO A 465 3.97 -20.13 27.22
N ALA A 466 4.04 -21.25 27.92
CA ALA A 466 2.87 -22.03 28.31
C ALA A 466 3.09 -22.64 29.69
N PHE A 467 2.05 -22.56 30.52
CA PHE A 467 2.00 -23.21 31.82
C PHE A 467 1.97 -24.74 31.73
N ASP A 468 2.24 -25.40 32.86
CA ASP A 468 2.02 -26.84 32.99
C ASP A 468 0.52 -27.20 32.86
N ASN A 469 0.25 -28.42 32.40
CA ASN A 469 -1.11 -28.96 32.27
C ASN A 469 -1.71 -29.39 33.61
N ASP A 470 -0.90 -29.58 34.66
CA ASP A 470 -1.37 -29.90 36.00
C ASP A 470 -2.00 -28.67 36.69
N PRO A 471 -3.30 -28.69 37.05
CA PRO A 471 -3.94 -27.58 37.74
C PRO A 471 -3.31 -27.22 39.10
N THR A 472 -2.65 -28.18 39.75
CA THR A 472 -1.96 -27.95 41.03
C THR A 472 -0.61 -27.27 40.86
N ALA A 473 0.03 -27.41 39.70
CA ALA A 473 1.24 -26.67 39.37
C ALA A 473 0.93 -25.19 39.14
N ARG A 474 -0.24 -24.88 38.55
CA ARG A 474 -0.65 -23.51 38.25
C ARG A 474 -0.58 -22.58 39.46
N THR A 475 -0.99 -23.04 40.66
CA THR A 475 -0.97 -22.21 41.88
C THR A 475 0.43 -21.77 42.33
N TYR A 476 1.48 -22.40 41.80
CA TYR A 476 2.88 -22.05 42.12
C TYR A 476 3.56 -21.31 40.96
N GLN A 477 2.90 -21.22 39.80
CA GLN A 477 3.43 -20.57 38.60
C GLN A 477 2.76 -19.23 38.34
N ASP A 478 1.42 -19.17 38.41
CA ASP A 478 0.58 -17.97 38.22
C ASP A 478 0.59 -17.14 39.51
N ILE A 479 1.71 -16.47 39.78
CA ILE A 479 2.02 -15.73 41.02
C ILE A 479 2.79 -14.43 40.75
N GLY A 480 2.60 -13.82 39.58
CA GLY A 480 3.11 -12.50 39.27
C GLY A 480 4.56 -12.43 38.78
N PHE A 481 4.99 -11.22 38.41
CA PHE A 481 6.35 -10.96 37.93
C PHE A 481 7.41 -11.14 39.03
N ASP A 482 7.04 -11.03 40.31
CA ASP A 482 7.98 -11.22 41.42
C ASP A 482 8.19 -12.70 41.79
N GLY A 483 7.36 -13.62 41.29
CA GLY A 483 7.46 -15.05 41.57
C GLY A 483 7.19 -15.39 43.04
N LEU A 484 6.37 -14.61 43.74
CA LEU A 484 6.01 -14.78 45.15
C LEU A 484 4.50 -14.68 45.31
N ASN A 485 3.85 -15.66 45.95
CA ASN A 485 2.48 -15.44 46.41
C ASN A 485 2.43 -14.51 47.64
N ASP A 486 1.26 -13.94 47.95
CA ASP A 486 0.97 -13.09 49.12
C ASP A 486 1.68 -13.49 50.44
N SER A 487 1.71 -14.79 50.75
CA SER A 487 2.27 -15.29 52.00
C SER A 487 3.81 -15.26 52.01
N GLU A 488 4.39 -15.49 50.85
CA GLU A 488 5.82 -15.42 50.62
C GLU A 488 6.28 -13.96 50.51
N GLU A 489 5.49 -13.09 49.87
CA GLU A 489 5.73 -11.65 49.85
C GLU A 489 5.79 -11.05 51.26
N ALA A 490 4.83 -11.38 52.13
CA ALA A 490 4.80 -10.88 53.51
C ALA A 490 6.06 -11.31 54.30
N SER A 491 6.62 -12.47 53.95
CA SER A 491 7.85 -13.00 54.54
C SER A 491 9.11 -12.38 53.93
N PHE A 492 9.12 -12.19 52.61
CA PHE A 492 10.22 -11.64 51.83
C PHE A 492 10.40 -10.15 52.09
N PHE A 493 9.31 -9.40 52.06
CA PHE A 493 9.24 -7.95 52.31
C PHE A 493 8.96 -7.62 53.78
N ARG A 494 9.43 -8.43 54.72
CA ARG A 494 9.17 -8.24 56.17
C ARG A 494 9.55 -6.86 56.68
N ASP A 495 10.63 -6.28 56.15
CA ASP A 495 11.09 -4.94 56.53
C ASP A 495 10.08 -3.88 56.10
N TYR A 496 9.57 -3.98 54.86
CA TYR A 496 8.49 -3.14 54.36
C TYR A 496 7.21 -3.30 55.20
N ILE A 497 6.77 -4.54 55.45
CA ILE A 497 5.59 -4.84 56.27
C ILE A 497 5.70 -4.20 57.66
N THR A 498 6.86 -4.33 58.30
CA THR A 498 7.08 -3.75 59.64
C THR A 498 6.96 -2.22 59.62
N ARG A 499 7.52 -1.56 58.61
CA ARG A 499 7.44 -0.10 58.46
C ARG A 499 6.04 0.37 58.11
N ILE A 500 5.39 -0.22 57.10
CA ILE A 500 4.08 0.24 56.62
C ILE A 500 2.99 0.06 57.68
N GLN A 501 3.09 -0.97 58.53
CA GLN A 501 2.20 -1.17 59.68
C GLN A 501 2.29 -0.07 60.75
N SER A 502 3.41 0.64 60.81
CA SER A 502 3.63 1.76 61.73
C SER A 502 3.10 3.08 61.19
N VAL A 503 3.06 3.24 59.85
CA VAL A 503 2.58 4.44 59.17
C VAL A 503 1.07 4.37 58.90
N VAL A 504 0.58 3.26 58.35
CA VAL A 504 -0.84 3.05 58.02
C VAL A 504 -1.60 2.61 59.26
N THR A 505 -2.34 3.55 59.84
CA THR A 505 -3.10 3.34 61.08
C THR A 505 -4.57 3.01 60.83
N ASP A 506 -5.11 3.32 59.64
CA ASP A 506 -6.48 2.94 59.30
C ASP A 506 -6.62 1.41 59.23
N PRO A 507 -7.56 0.79 59.97
CA PRO A 507 -7.66 -0.68 60.04
C PRO A 507 -7.96 -1.36 58.70
N ASN A 508 -8.75 -0.72 57.82
CA ASN A 508 -9.13 -1.30 56.54
C ASN A 508 -7.96 -1.21 55.56
N ALA A 509 -7.33 -0.04 55.44
CA ALA A 509 -6.14 0.16 54.61
C ALA A 509 -5.00 -0.74 55.07
N LYS A 510 -4.78 -0.85 56.40
CA LYS A 510 -3.79 -1.77 56.97
C LYS A 510 -4.10 -3.22 56.61
N SER A 511 -5.36 -3.66 56.69
CA SER A 511 -5.71 -5.01 56.28
C SER A 511 -5.54 -5.26 54.78
N LYS A 512 -5.75 -4.25 53.92
CA LYS A 512 -5.55 -4.39 52.46
C LYS A 512 -4.08 -4.58 52.14
N VAL A 513 -3.22 -3.69 52.63
CA VAL A 513 -1.76 -3.75 52.42
C VAL A 513 -1.13 -5.03 52.95
N LEU A 514 -1.67 -5.60 54.04
CA LEU A 514 -1.16 -6.84 54.62
C LEU A 514 -1.65 -8.12 53.93
N ARG A 515 -2.75 -8.03 53.17
CA ARG A 515 -3.23 -9.16 52.35
C ARG A 515 -2.47 -9.24 51.04
N ASP A 516 -2.13 -8.08 50.48
CA ASP A 516 -1.53 -7.92 49.17
C ASP A 516 -0.32 -6.96 49.29
N PRO A 517 0.82 -7.43 49.81
CA PRO A 517 2.03 -6.62 49.95
C PRO A 517 2.53 -5.98 48.65
N SER A 518 2.56 -6.74 47.55
CA SER A 518 3.03 -6.29 46.23
C SER A 518 1.99 -5.53 45.41
N SER A 519 0.70 -5.59 45.71
CA SER A 519 -0.35 -4.87 44.96
C SER A 519 -0.56 -5.34 43.51
N ASP A 520 -0.31 -6.60 43.25
CA ASP A 520 -0.34 -7.25 41.94
C ASP A 520 -1.37 -8.39 41.84
N ASN A 521 -2.15 -8.63 42.91
CA ASN A 521 -3.28 -9.55 42.90
C ASN A 521 -4.30 -9.27 41.79
N TYR A 522 -4.73 -10.34 41.11
CA TYR A 522 -5.80 -10.34 40.14
C TYR A 522 -7.19 -10.49 40.77
N HIS A 523 -8.19 -9.81 40.20
CA HIS A 523 -9.59 -10.12 40.47
C HIS A 523 -10.49 -10.09 39.24
N PHE A 524 -11.32 -11.12 39.07
CA PHE A 524 -12.31 -11.17 37.99
C PHE A 524 -13.48 -10.22 38.26
N PHE A 525 -13.91 -9.49 37.23
CA PHE A 525 -14.91 -8.41 37.36
C PHE A 525 -16.32 -8.87 37.80
N ARG A 526 -16.64 -10.17 37.78
CA ARG A 526 -17.97 -10.73 38.19
C ARG A 526 -17.97 -11.49 39.53
N GLY A 527 -16.93 -11.40 40.36
CA GLY A 527 -16.87 -12.17 41.62
C GLY A 527 -18.09 -12.01 42.54
N SER A 528 -18.53 -13.12 43.13
CA SER A 528 -19.68 -13.18 44.06
C SER A 528 -19.45 -12.38 45.35
N ASP A 529 -18.19 -12.14 45.71
CA ASP A 529 -17.77 -11.25 46.78
C ASP A 529 -18.01 -9.77 46.43
N TYR A 530 -17.70 -9.35 45.21
CA TYR A 530 -18.06 -8.01 44.69
C TYR A 530 -19.58 -7.84 44.62
N ASP A 531 -20.32 -8.90 44.33
CA ASP A 531 -21.80 -8.88 44.28
C ASP A 531 -22.43 -8.69 45.67
N ALA A 532 -21.76 -9.13 46.72
CA ALA A 532 -22.20 -8.95 48.11
C ALA A 532 -22.04 -7.50 48.61
N GLU A 533 -21.20 -6.71 47.94
CA GLU A 533 -20.99 -5.30 48.25
C GLU A 533 -22.08 -4.42 47.60
N LYS A 534 -22.86 -3.71 48.44
CA LYS A 534 -24.06 -2.98 48.01
C LYS A 534 -23.80 -1.78 47.09
N ASN A 535 -22.62 -1.19 47.10
CA ASN A 535 -22.27 0.04 46.36
C ASN A 535 -21.03 -0.15 45.47
N PHE A 536 -20.78 -1.38 45.00
CA PHE A 536 -19.59 -1.68 44.21
C PHE A 536 -19.84 -1.36 42.73
N THR A 537 -19.17 -0.33 42.21
CA THR A 537 -19.46 0.19 40.87
C THR A 537 -18.85 -0.67 39.76
N ILE A 538 -19.31 -0.48 38.52
CA ILE A 538 -18.71 -1.17 37.35
C ILE A 538 -17.23 -0.81 37.21
N MET A 539 -16.84 0.43 37.52
CA MET A 539 -15.44 0.86 37.46
C MET A 539 -14.59 0.15 38.53
N ASP A 540 -15.09 0.04 39.76
CA ASP A 540 -14.38 -0.65 40.85
C ASP A 540 -14.10 -2.13 40.52
N ARG A 541 -15.00 -2.79 39.78
CA ARG A 541 -14.85 -4.20 39.33
C ARG A 541 -13.65 -4.46 38.44
N TYR A 542 -13.15 -3.44 37.74
CA TYR A 542 -11.99 -3.59 36.86
C TYR A 542 -10.70 -3.09 37.49
N LYS A 543 -10.75 -2.50 38.69
CA LYS A 543 -9.58 -1.90 39.33
C LYS A 543 -8.42 -2.89 39.48
N ASP A 544 -8.71 -4.14 39.84
CA ASP A 544 -7.70 -5.20 40.05
C ASP A 544 -7.70 -6.26 38.93
N PHE A 545 -8.34 -5.98 37.80
CA PHE A 545 -8.41 -6.94 36.67
C PHE A 545 -7.07 -7.11 35.93
N ASN A 546 -6.15 -6.14 36.07
CA ASN A 546 -4.85 -6.16 35.39
C ASN A 546 -3.71 -6.71 36.26
N GLY A 547 -4.00 -7.21 37.47
CA GLY A 547 -2.99 -7.83 38.32
C GLY A 547 -2.48 -9.14 37.70
N PRO A 548 -1.16 -9.42 37.74
CA PRO A 548 -0.59 -10.66 37.24
C PRO A 548 -0.77 -11.86 38.19
N ASP A 549 -0.73 -11.71 39.52
CA ASP A 549 -0.89 -12.85 40.44
C ASP A 549 -2.32 -13.41 40.38
N GLY A 550 -2.45 -14.63 39.83
CA GLY A 550 -3.69 -15.39 39.78
C GLY A 550 -4.61 -15.02 38.62
N ASN A 551 -4.07 -14.46 37.53
CA ASN A 551 -4.84 -14.02 36.37
C ASN A 551 -5.15 -15.13 35.36
N SER A 552 -4.54 -16.30 35.54
CA SER A 552 -4.63 -17.47 34.66
C SER A 552 -5.16 -18.75 35.34
N PRO A 553 -6.22 -18.68 36.19
CA PRO A 553 -6.75 -19.84 36.90
C PRO A 553 -7.37 -20.86 35.94
N THR A 554 -7.16 -22.15 36.23
CA THR A 554 -7.86 -23.23 35.53
C THR A 554 -9.36 -23.25 35.91
N ALA A 555 -10.18 -23.91 35.09
CA ALA A 555 -11.61 -24.08 35.37
C ALA A 555 -11.90 -24.71 36.73
N SER A 556 -11.03 -25.60 37.24
CA SER A 556 -11.14 -26.19 38.58
C SER A 556 -10.74 -25.27 39.73
N GLN A 557 -9.99 -24.20 39.44
CA GLN A 557 -9.55 -23.20 40.43
C GLN A 557 -10.52 -22.01 40.52
N SER A 558 -11.43 -21.86 39.55
CA SER A 558 -12.47 -20.84 39.62
C SER A 558 -13.33 -21.05 40.87
N LYS A 559 -13.51 -19.97 41.64
CA LYS A 559 -14.44 -19.94 42.79
C LYS A 559 -15.90 -19.74 42.34
N GLU A 560 -16.10 -19.48 41.06
CA GLU A 560 -17.38 -19.16 40.44
C GLU A 560 -17.84 -20.29 39.50
N ASP A 561 -19.12 -20.33 39.16
CA ASP A 561 -19.69 -21.33 38.24
C ASP A 561 -19.30 -21.10 36.75
N TYR A 562 -18.40 -20.16 36.49
CA TYR A 562 -17.91 -19.77 35.17
C TYR A 562 -16.40 -19.54 35.19
N PRO A 563 -15.72 -19.57 34.02
CA PRO A 563 -14.29 -19.28 33.94
C PRO A 563 -13.98 -17.84 34.37
N THR A 564 -12.98 -17.67 35.22
CA THR A 564 -12.53 -16.38 35.75
C THR A 564 -11.13 -15.99 35.27
N SER A 565 -10.59 -16.67 34.24
CA SER A 565 -9.26 -16.39 33.69
C SER A 565 -9.28 -15.15 32.80
N ALA A 566 -8.34 -14.22 33.01
CA ALA A 566 -8.08 -13.11 32.09
C ALA A 566 -7.26 -13.57 30.89
N THR A 567 -6.23 -14.41 31.13
CA THR A 567 -5.36 -14.97 30.11
C THR A 567 -5.12 -16.46 30.36
N LEU A 568 -4.59 -17.14 29.35
CA LEU A 568 -4.11 -18.53 29.44
C LEU A 568 -2.59 -18.60 29.27
N MET A 569 -1.96 -17.48 28.89
CA MET A 569 -0.53 -17.33 28.72
C MET A 569 0.10 -16.88 30.04
N PRO A 570 1.30 -17.36 30.40
CA PRO A 570 2.04 -16.87 31.54
C PRO A 570 2.43 -15.41 31.36
N ASP A 571 2.51 -14.67 32.46
CA ASP A 571 3.11 -13.34 32.45
C ASP A 571 4.64 -13.45 32.32
N VAL A 572 5.18 -12.65 31.40
CA VAL A 572 6.60 -12.68 31.02
C VAL A 572 7.09 -11.28 30.71
N GLU A 573 8.30 -10.93 31.16
CA GLU A 573 9.03 -9.72 30.77
C GLU A 573 9.70 -9.87 29.39
N ASP A 574 8.87 -10.15 28.38
CA ASP A 574 9.21 -10.42 26.97
C ASP A 574 7.97 -10.08 26.13
N ILE A 575 7.67 -8.80 26.04
CA ILE A 575 6.41 -8.29 25.49
C ILE A 575 6.32 -8.58 23.99
N ASN A 576 7.45 -8.47 23.27
CA ASN A 576 7.51 -8.74 21.82
C ASN A 576 7.69 -10.23 21.46
N GLN A 577 7.84 -11.11 22.47
CA GLN A 577 8.02 -12.56 22.32
C GLN A 577 9.25 -12.98 21.49
N ASP A 578 10.34 -12.19 21.53
CA ASP A 578 11.60 -12.51 20.85
C ASP A 578 12.51 -13.48 21.64
N ASN A 579 12.05 -13.93 22.81
CA ASN A 579 12.73 -14.81 23.76
C ASN A 579 13.87 -14.14 24.54
N THR A 580 14.07 -12.83 24.39
CA THR A 580 15.08 -12.06 25.12
C THR A 580 14.43 -11.01 26.02
N LEU A 581 15.21 -10.46 26.95
CA LEU A 581 14.79 -9.30 27.74
C LEU A 581 15.50 -8.09 27.15
N ASN A 582 14.73 -7.08 26.72
CA ASN A 582 15.30 -5.82 26.29
C ASN A 582 15.31 -4.79 27.45
N GLU A 583 16.50 -4.29 27.81
CA GLU A 583 16.67 -3.24 28.83
C GLU A 583 16.94 -1.84 28.22
N GLU A 584 16.93 -1.73 26.89
CA GLU A 584 17.23 -0.48 26.19
C GLU A 584 16.05 0.49 26.26
N GLU A 585 16.36 1.76 26.54
CA GLU A 585 15.42 2.88 26.50
C GLU A 585 15.93 3.86 25.44
N ALA A 586 15.27 3.86 24.29
CA ALA A 586 15.55 4.76 23.18
C ALA A 586 14.26 5.12 22.43
N TYR A 587 13.65 6.23 22.78
CA TYR A 587 12.30 6.59 22.30
C TYR A 587 12.12 8.10 22.12
N PHE A 588 11.12 8.44 21.32
CA PHE A 588 10.56 9.77 21.20
C PHE A 588 9.36 9.92 22.14
N GLN A 589 9.24 11.07 22.81
CA GLN A 589 8.16 11.35 23.75
C GLN A 589 7.23 12.44 23.21
N TYR A 590 5.93 12.22 23.42
CA TYR A 590 4.85 13.13 23.09
C TYR A 590 4.03 13.39 24.35
N HIS A 591 3.59 14.64 24.53
CA HIS A 591 2.91 15.11 25.73
C HIS A 591 1.56 15.73 25.37
N VAL A 592 0.49 15.21 25.95
CA VAL A 592 -0.88 15.72 25.83
C VAL A 592 -1.33 16.22 27.18
N ARG A 593 -1.72 17.49 27.26
CA ARG A 593 -2.22 18.10 28.51
C ARG A 593 -3.68 17.75 28.68
N LEU A 594 -4.03 17.06 29.76
CA LEU A 594 -5.41 16.75 30.13
C LEU A 594 -5.84 17.67 31.26
N ASP A 595 -6.27 18.89 30.91
CA ASP A 595 -6.76 19.90 31.85
C ASP A 595 -8.09 20.48 31.35
N PRO A 596 -9.09 20.78 32.22
CA PRO A 596 -10.34 21.40 31.78
C PRO A 596 -10.15 22.73 31.00
N ALA A 597 -9.08 23.47 31.28
CA ALA A 597 -8.76 24.71 30.57
C ALA A 597 -8.22 24.48 29.15
N ASP A 598 -7.61 23.32 28.89
CA ASP A 598 -7.04 22.97 27.58
C ASP A 598 -7.96 22.02 26.78
N ILE A 599 -8.79 21.21 27.44
CA ILE A 599 -9.78 20.33 26.80
C ILE A 599 -11.14 21.02 26.82
N ASN A 600 -11.36 21.84 25.81
CA ASN A 600 -12.64 22.47 25.57
C ASN A 600 -12.82 22.76 24.08
N GLU A 601 -14.06 23.02 23.68
CA GLU A 601 -14.45 23.28 22.29
C GLU A 601 -13.83 24.55 21.68
N HIS A 602 -13.26 25.44 22.50
CA HIS A 602 -12.64 26.68 22.04
C HIS A 602 -11.11 26.57 21.85
N ASN A 603 -10.52 25.40 22.16
CA ASN A 603 -9.07 25.17 22.06
C ASN A 603 -8.68 24.25 20.88
N ILE A 604 -9.54 24.17 19.86
CA ILE A 604 -9.25 23.41 18.62
C ILE A 604 -8.03 24.02 17.92
N GLY A 605 -7.10 23.17 17.50
CA GLY A 605 -5.83 23.56 16.89
C GLY A 605 -4.64 23.63 17.85
N ASN A 606 -4.88 23.61 19.17
CA ASN A 606 -3.84 23.50 20.18
C ASN A 606 -3.92 22.15 20.90
N ASN A 607 -2.85 21.77 21.61
CA ASN A 607 -2.79 20.53 22.40
C ASN A 607 -3.19 19.28 21.59
N PHE A 608 -2.87 19.28 20.29
CA PHE A 608 -3.20 18.24 19.31
C PHE A 608 -4.70 18.00 19.06
N ILE A 609 -5.61 18.87 19.54
CA ILE A 609 -7.06 18.73 19.32
C ILE A 609 -7.41 19.20 17.91
N THR A 610 -8.01 18.33 17.11
CA THR A 610 -8.40 18.65 15.72
C THR A 610 -9.90 18.84 15.53
N ASP A 611 -10.73 18.17 16.32
CA ASP A 611 -12.19 18.21 16.19
C ASP A 611 -12.90 17.91 17.52
N VAL A 612 -14.17 18.31 17.61
CA VAL A 612 -15.05 18.00 18.74
C VAL A 612 -16.45 17.62 18.25
N VAL A 613 -16.95 16.47 18.71
CA VAL A 613 -18.32 16.02 18.45
C VAL A 613 -19.12 16.08 19.73
N THR A 614 -20.20 16.84 19.71
CA THR A 614 -21.16 16.96 20.81
C THR A 614 -22.42 16.17 20.49
N SER A 615 -22.75 15.20 21.35
CA SER A 615 -23.88 14.29 21.14
C SER A 615 -24.84 14.29 22.33
N THR A 616 -26.13 14.41 22.04
CA THR A 616 -27.20 14.22 23.03
C THR A 616 -27.60 12.76 23.04
N VAL A 617 -27.42 12.08 24.17
CA VAL A 617 -27.66 10.64 24.31
C VAL A 617 -28.77 10.35 25.31
N THR A 618 -29.64 9.38 24.98
CA THR A 618 -30.61 8.84 25.93
C THR A 618 -29.97 7.68 26.69
N LEU A 619 -29.71 7.88 27.98
CA LEU A 619 -29.12 6.89 28.88
C LEU A 619 -30.12 5.77 29.25
N LYS A 620 -29.63 4.66 29.82
CA LYS A 620 -30.51 3.51 30.19
C LYS A 620 -31.53 3.87 31.27
N ASN A 621 -31.21 4.84 32.13
CA ASN A 621 -32.13 5.42 33.12
C ASN A 621 -33.16 6.40 32.51
N LYS A 622 -33.18 6.55 31.17
CA LYS A 622 -34.06 7.43 30.38
C LYS A 622 -33.80 8.93 30.53
N LYS A 623 -32.68 9.33 31.12
CA LYS A 623 -32.23 10.73 31.08
C LYS A 623 -31.58 11.01 29.73
N GLU A 624 -31.77 12.23 29.25
CA GLU A 624 -31.01 12.77 28.13
C GLU A 624 -29.87 13.61 28.71
N GLU A 625 -28.64 13.26 28.36
CA GLU A 625 -27.43 13.96 28.79
C GLU A 625 -26.57 14.26 27.56
N GLU A 626 -25.80 15.33 27.62
CA GLU A 626 -24.89 15.75 26.55
C GLU A 626 -23.48 15.22 26.87
N VAL A 627 -22.80 14.70 25.86
CA VAL A 627 -21.41 14.23 25.94
C VAL A 627 -20.60 14.79 24.80
N LYS A 628 -19.34 15.14 25.10
CA LYS A 628 -18.38 15.61 24.11
C LYS A 628 -17.30 14.55 23.88
N TRP A 629 -16.89 14.42 22.63
CA TRP A 629 -15.79 13.59 22.17
C TRP A 629 -14.78 14.47 21.46
N TYR A 630 -13.52 14.41 21.87
CA TYR A 630 -12.43 15.20 21.31
C TYR A 630 -11.53 14.30 20.46
N GLN A 631 -11.25 14.74 19.24
CA GLN A 631 -10.28 14.10 18.37
C GLN A 631 -8.89 14.69 18.63
N PHE A 632 -7.93 13.83 18.91
CA PHE A 632 -6.52 14.18 19.01
C PHE A 632 -5.75 13.59 17.85
N LYS A 633 -4.83 14.36 17.27
CA LYS A 633 -3.95 13.96 16.18
C LYS A 633 -2.53 14.45 16.49
N ILE A 634 -1.65 13.55 16.90
CA ILE A 634 -0.27 13.86 17.31
C ILE A 634 0.68 13.51 16.15
N PRO A 635 1.33 14.49 15.51
CA PRO A 635 2.33 14.22 14.47
C PRO A 635 3.56 13.55 15.07
N ILE A 636 3.99 12.40 14.51
CA ILE A 636 5.12 11.66 15.07
C ILE A 636 6.45 12.41 14.88
N GLU A 637 6.58 13.26 13.88
CA GLU A 637 7.81 14.01 13.64
C GLU A 637 8.00 15.15 14.65
N GLU A 638 6.91 15.65 15.25
CA GLU A 638 6.89 16.72 16.25
C GLU A 638 7.00 16.16 17.68
N TRP A 639 8.08 15.45 17.97
CA TRP A 639 8.35 14.98 19.33
C TRP A 639 8.78 16.11 20.26
N GLU A 640 8.41 16.03 21.54
CA GLU A 640 8.81 17.00 22.57
C GLU A 640 10.25 16.77 23.00
N SER A 641 10.60 15.51 23.25
CA SER A 641 11.93 15.12 23.69
C SER A 641 12.34 13.74 23.16
N LYS A 642 13.65 13.53 23.11
CA LYS A 642 14.28 12.29 22.65
C LYS A 642 15.17 11.72 23.75
N HIS A 643 14.96 10.45 24.07
CA HIS A 643 15.75 9.72 25.06
C HIS A 643 16.50 8.57 24.39
N GLY A 644 17.74 8.30 24.82
CA GLY A 644 18.57 7.23 24.29
C GLY A 644 19.09 7.43 22.86
N PRO A 645 19.82 6.43 22.31
CA PRO A 645 20.46 6.50 21.00
C PRO A 645 19.50 6.17 19.84
N ILE A 646 18.34 6.83 19.75
CA ILE A 646 17.44 6.76 18.59
C ILE A 646 17.69 7.93 17.64
N SER A 647 17.64 7.68 16.33
CA SER A 647 17.89 8.69 15.28
C SER A 647 16.71 8.92 14.34
N ASP A 648 15.89 7.89 14.12
CA ASP A 648 14.83 7.86 13.11
C ASP A 648 13.75 6.84 13.49
N PHE A 649 12.69 6.78 12.69
CA PHE A 649 11.53 5.91 12.93
C PHE A 649 11.57 4.56 12.19
N ARG A 650 12.75 4.08 11.77
CA ARG A 650 12.85 2.76 11.09
C ARG A 650 12.72 1.57 12.03
N SER A 651 12.83 1.79 13.33
CA SER A 651 12.90 0.72 14.33
C SER A 651 12.14 1.09 15.60
N VAL A 652 10.86 1.44 15.42
CA VAL A 652 9.93 1.71 16.52
C VAL A 652 9.26 0.38 16.90
N ARG A 653 9.68 -0.24 18.00
CA ARG A 653 9.21 -1.58 18.38
C ARG A 653 8.09 -1.57 19.41
N PHE A 654 8.05 -0.55 20.25
CA PHE A 654 7.12 -0.47 21.37
C PHE A 654 6.44 0.89 21.40
N VAL A 655 5.25 0.91 21.97
CA VAL A 655 4.58 2.11 22.45
C VAL A 655 4.32 1.98 23.94
N ARG A 656 4.66 3.02 24.71
CA ARG A 656 4.32 3.15 26.14
C ARG A 656 3.42 4.36 26.32
N MET A 657 2.28 4.17 26.98
CA MET A 657 1.35 5.21 27.36
C MET A 657 1.33 5.34 28.88
N TYR A 658 1.51 6.55 29.41
CA TYR A 658 1.48 6.78 30.86
C TYR A 658 0.85 8.11 31.25
N MET A 659 0.34 8.17 32.48
CA MET A 659 -0.29 9.35 33.07
C MET A 659 0.51 9.83 34.29
N ARG A 660 0.63 11.16 34.45
CA ARG A 660 1.32 11.84 35.57
C ARG A 660 0.69 13.22 35.80
N GLY A 661 0.94 13.87 36.93
CA GLY A 661 0.49 15.24 37.18
C GLY A 661 -0.92 15.36 37.77
N PHE A 662 -1.67 14.26 37.89
CA PHE A 662 -3.02 14.26 38.44
C PHE A 662 -3.03 14.27 39.98
N THR A 663 -3.92 15.06 40.58
CA THR A 663 -4.14 15.04 42.03
C THR A 663 -5.33 14.16 42.45
N ASP A 664 -6.23 13.86 41.51
CA ASP A 664 -7.41 13.01 41.69
C ASP A 664 -7.55 12.01 40.53
N THR A 665 -8.53 11.11 40.62
CA THR A 665 -8.76 10.04 39.64
C THR A 665 -9.23 10.60 38.32
N ILE A 666 -8.64 10.10 37.23
CA ILE A 666 -9.02 10.47 35.86
C ILE A 666 -9.42 9.21 35.07
N VAL A 667 -10.49 9.34 34.27
CA VAL A 667 -11.00 8.27 33.41
C VAL A 667 -10.87 8.69 31.95
N ALA A 668 -9.92 8.09 31.23
CA ALA A 668 -9.76 8.29 29.80
C ALA A 668 -10.47 7.17 29.03
N ARG A 669 -11.47 7.53 28.21
CA ARG A 669 -12.20 6.58 27.37
C ARG A 669 -11.86 6.82 25.90
N PHE A 670 -11.10 5.90 25.32
CA PHE A 670 -10.70 5.94 23.92
C PHE A 670 -11.71 5.18 23.05
N ALA A 671 -12.43 5.90 22.20
CA ALA A 671 -13.31 5.28 21.19
C ALA A 671 -12.52 4.73 20.00
N LYS A 672 -11.43 5.42 19.63
CA LYS A 672 -10.39 4.99 18.71
C LYS A 672 -9.03 5.32 19.33
N LEU A 673 -8.01 4.55 19.01
CA LEU A 673 -6.60 4.82 19.35
C LEU A 673 -5.76 4.11 18.30
N ASP A 674 -5.34 4.85 17.29
CA ASP A 674 -4.80 4.30 16.05
C ASP A 674 -3.44 4.94 15.72
N LEU A 675 -2.54 4.16 15.11
CA LEU A 675 -1.46 4.71 14.29
C LEU A 675 -1.99 4.93 12.87
N VAL A 676 -1.92 6.16 12.40
CA VAL A 676 -2.45 6.55 11.10
C VAL A 676 -1.31 6.70 10.10
N ARG A 677 -1.46 6.03 8.95
CA ARG A 677 -0.59 6.21 7.79
C ARG A 677 -1.35 6.86 6.63
N SER A 678 -0.65 7.70 5.88
CA SER A 678 -1.14 8.34 4.65
C SER A 678 -0.53 7.68 3.42
N GLU A 679 -1.26 7.62 2.30
CA GLU A 679 -0.66 7.29 1.00
C GLU A 679 0.00 8.50 0.31
N TRP A 680 -0.44 9.70 0.68
CA TRP A 680 0.06 10.98 0.19
C TRP A 680 1.08 11.53 1.17
N ARG A 681 2.26 11.88 0.69
CA ARG A 681 3.37 12.35 1.52
C ARG A 681 3.53 13.85 1.38
N ASP A 682 3.75 14.54 2.50
CA ASP A 682 4.12 15.95 2.50
C ASP A 682 5.43 16.18 1.73
N TYR A 683 5.49 17.28 0.99
CA TYR A 683 6.67 17.74 0.28
C TYR A 683 7.33 18.87 1.06
N GLY A 684 8.28 18.53 1.92
CA GLY A 684 9.01 19.50 2.76
C GLY A 684 10.00 20.43 2.02
N GLY A 685 10.01 20.44 0.68
CA GLY A 685 10.83 21.37 -0.10
C GLY A 685 10.06 22.66 -0.41
N GLY A 686 10.73 23.82 -0.36
CA GLY A 686 10.08 25.08 -0.78
C GLY A 686 9.64 25.04 -2.24
N ILE A 687 8.49 25.67 -2.54
CA ILE A 687 7.99 25.87 -3.91
C ILE A 687 7.71 27.37 -4.13
N PRO A 688 8.73 28.24 -3.97
CA PRO A 688 8.55 29.66 -4.24
C PRO A 688 8.30 29.89 -5.73
N GLU A 689 7.34 30.75 -5.98
CA GLU A 689 6.91 31.16 -7.29
C GLU A 689 8.03 31.93 -8.03
N GLY A 690 8.23 31.60 -9.31
CA GLY A 690 9.30 32.14 -10.15
C GLY A 690 10.66 31.48 -9.96
N ALA A 691 10.83 30.64 -8.94
CA ALA A 691 12.03 29.83 -8.70
C ALA A 691 11.78 28.33 -8.94
N GLU A 692 10.61 27.93 -9.44
CA GLU A 692 10.32 26.55 -9.80
C GLU A 692 11.30 26.03 -10.87
N GLY A 693 11.92 24.89 -10.58
CA GLY A 693 12.96 24.30 -11.44
C GLY A 693 14.36 24.89 -11.24
N THR A 694 14.54 25.87 -10.35
CA THR A 694 15.86 26.31 -9.88
C THR A 694 16.25 25.49 -8.64
N GLY A 695 17.46 24.92 -8.64
CA GLY A 695 17.81 23.78 -7.78
C GLY A 695 17.92 24.04 -6.27
N ASN A 696 17.53 25.19 -5.69
CA ASN A 696 17.73 25.48 -4.26
C ASN A 696 16.75 26.53 -3.67
N PRO A 697 15.44 26.28 -3.57
CA PRO A 697 14.59 27.04 -2.66
C PRO A 697 14.78 26.52 -1.22
N GLN A 698 15.16 27.41 -0.30
CA GLN A 698 15.17 27.11 1.14
C GLN A 698 13.73 27.19 1.68
N PRO A 699 13.28 26.24 2.53
CA PRO A 699 11.98 26.32 3.16
C PRO A 699 11.88 27.56 4.05
N ILE A 700 10.79 28.31 3.95
CA ILE A 700 10.45 29.37 4.91
C ILE A 700 9.84 28.68 6.11
N ALA A 701 10.49 28.80 7.27
CA ALA A 701 10.26 27.94 8.44
C ALA A 701 8.93 28.19 9.20
N GLU A 702 8.01 29.02 8.68
CA GLU A 702 6.78 29.42 9.39
C GLU A 702 5.47 28.93 8.75
N ASP A 703 5.42 28.51 7.47
CA ASP A 703 4.16 28.07 6.86
C ASP A 703 3.93 26.56 7.00
N GLY A 704 2.77 26.18 7.56
CA GLY A 704 2.38 24.79 7.87
C GLY A 704 1.40 24.18 6.86
N LEU A 705 1.57 22.88 6.58
CA LEU A 705 0.61 22.05 5.85
C LEU A 705 0.24 20.82 6.70
N ASP A 706 -1.03 20.70 7.05
CA ASP A 706 -1.58 19.49 7.66
C ASP A 706 -2.40 18.70 6.62
N ILE A 707 -2.04 17.42 6.45
CA ILE A 707 -2.72 16.49 5.55
C ILE A 707 -3.61 15.57 6.38
N SER A 708 -4.90 15.57 6.07
CA SER A 708 -5.90 14.70 6.70
C SER A 708 -6.88 14.17 5.65
N VAL A 709 -7.91 13.46 6.11
CA VAL A 709 -9.05 13.08 5.26
C VAL A 709 -10.32 13.62 5.86
N VAL A 710 -11.29 13.91 5.00
CA VAL A 710 -12.67 14.17 5.40
C VAL A 710 -13.57 13.16 4.71
N SER A 711 -14.58 12.65 5.42
CA SER A 711 -15.44 11.61 4.91
C SER A 711 -16.91 11.90 5.19
N ILE A 712 -17.79 11.30 4.40
CA ILE A 712 -19.23 11.45 4.62
C ILE A 712 -19.70 10.79 5.91
N GLU A 713 -19.07 9.68 6.32
CA GLU A 713 -19.45 8.98 7.56
C GLU A 713 -19.00 9.70 8.83
N GLU A 714 -17.81 10.30 8.83
CA GLU A 714 -17.23 10.93 10.02
C GLU A 714 -17.42 12.46 10.05
N ASN A 715 -17.40 13.14 8.90
CA ASN A 715 -17.41 14.59 8.80
C ASN A 715 -18.68 15.16 8.13
N GLY A 716 -19.73 14.35 7.98
CA GLY A 716 -21.02 14.77 7.42
C GLY A 716 -21.79 15.81 8.27
N SER A 717 -21.37 16.06 9.52
CA SER A 717 -21.90 17.11 10.41
C SER A 717 -20.84 18.13 10.85
N ARG A 718 -19.67 18.14 10.20
CA ARG A 718 -18.57 19.06 10.52
C ARG A 718 -19.00 20.53 10.35
N THR A 719 -18.37 21.43 11.11
CA THR A 719 -18.46 22.89 10.96
C THR A 719 -17.08 23.46 10.56
N PRO A 720 -17.00 24.60 9.83
CA PRO A 720 -18.09 25.45 9.37
C PRO A 720 -18.88 24.91 8.16
N ILE A 721 -18.33 23.93 7.44
CA ILE A 721 -18.95 23.27 6.29
C ILE A 721 -18.92 21.76 6.51
N ASN A 722 -20.05 21.11 6.27
CA ASN A 722 -20.15 19.66 6.34
C ASN A 722 -19.71 19.02 5.03
N TYR A 723 -19.14 17.82 5.13
CA TYR A 723 -18.75 17.07 3.95
C TYR A 723 -19.98 16.50 3.21
N VAL A 724 -20.09 16.79 1.92
CA VAL A 724 -21.12 16.27 1.00
C VAL A 724 -20.45 15.67 -0.23
N LEU A 725 -21.10 14.69 -0.86
CA LEU A 725 -20.58 14.03 -2.06
C LEU A 725 -20.44 15.03 -3.22
N PRO A 726 -19.40 14.89 -4.07
CA PRO A 726 -19.32 15.67 -5.29
C PRO A 726 -20.53 15.45 -6.22
N PRO A 727 -20.92 16.45 -7.03
CA PRO A 727 -22.01 16.31 -7.99
C PRO A 727 -21.81 15.14 -8.97
N GLY A 728 -22.84 14.31 -9.14
CA GLY A 728 -22.78 13.13 -10.03
C GLY A 728 -22.03 11.92 -9.46
N ILE A 729 -21.46 12.02 -8.26
CA ILE A 729 -20.83 10.91 -7.54
C ILE A 729 -21.82 10.32 -6.53
N SER A 730 -21.76 9.00 -6.40
CA SER A 730 -22.59 8.23 -5.47
C SER A 730 -21.73 7.19 -4.75
N ARG A 731 -22.09 6.89 -3.50
CA ARG A 731 -21.39 5.89 -2.69
C ARG A 731 -21.47 4.52 -3.36
N VAL A 732 -20.36 3.79 -3.31
CA VAL A 732 -20.27 2.43 -3.85
C VAL A 732 -21.06 1.49 -2.95
N THR A 733 -21.89 0.61 -3.52
CA THR A 733 -22.53 -0.46 -2.75
C THR A 733 -21.57 -1.63 -2.60
N ASP A 734 -21.40 -2.15 -1.37
CA ASP A 734 -20.56 -3.30 -1.10
C ASP A 734 -21.12 -4.56 -1.80
N PRO A 735 -20.42 -5.13 -2.80
CA PRO A 735 -20.88 -6.30 -3.54
C PRO A 735 -20.68 -7.61 -2.76
N THR A 736 -19.92 -7.59 -1.67
CA THR A 736 -19.60 -8.78 -0.87
C THR A 736 -20.66 -9.09 0.17
N ASN A 737 -21.51 -8.11 0.48
CA ASN A 737 -22.53 -8.20 1.52
C ASN A 737 -23.89 -8.63 0.94
N PRO A 738 -24.63 -9.56 1.58
CA PRO A 738 -26.00 -9.86 1.18
C PRO A 738 -26.98 -8.70 1.38
N TYR A 739 -26.66 -7.72 2.23
CA TYR A 739 -27.44 -6.51 2.44
C TYR A 739 -26.88 -5.35 1.60
N LEU A 740 -27.77 -4.45 1.14
CA LEU A 740 -27.36 -3.23 0.46
C LEU A 740 -26.75 -2.27 1.48
N VAL A 741 -25.43 -2.25 1.55
CA VAL A 741 -24.64 -1.36 2.41
C VAL A 741 -23.80 -0.47 1.50
N GLN A 742 -23.80 0.83 1.78
CA GLN A 742 -22.91 1.75 1.08
C GLN A 742 -21.56 1.82 1.78
N LEU A 743 -20.48 1.79 1.01
CA LEU A 743 -19.13 2.03 1.50
C LEU A 743 -18.96 3.52 1.84
N ASN A 744 -17.99 3.83 2.69
CA ASN A 744 -17.60 5.21 2.96
C ASN A 744 -17.19 5.92 1.65
N GLU A 745 -17.25 7.25 1.67
CA GLU A 745 -16.72 8.10 0.61
C GLU A 745 -15.96 9.24 1.29
N GLN A 746 -14.75 9.52 0.82
CA GLN A 746 -13.81 10.39 1.49
C GLN A 746 -12.91 11.12 0.50
N SER A 747 -12.41 12.28 0.93
CA SER A 747 -11.49 13.12 0.20
C SER A 747 -10.24 13.39 1.04
N ILE A 748 -9.14 13.74 0.38
CA ILE A 748 -7.97 14.27 1.07
C ILE A 748 -8.18 15.75 1.38
N GLN A 749 -7.81 16.16 2.58
CA GLN A 749 -7.88 17.54 3.07
C GLN A 749 -6.47 18.09 3.30
N PHE A 750 -6.19 19.25 2.73
CA PHE A 750 -5.02 20.08 3.05
C PHE A 750 -5.48 21.27 3.87
N LYS A 751 -4.92 21.43 5.06
CA LYS A 751 -5.08 22.63 5.88
C LYS A 751 -3.76 23.39 5.84
N VAL A 752 -3.77 24.56 5.21
CA VAL A 752 -2.60 25.45 5.13
C VAL A 752 -2.75 26.60 6.13
N THR A 753 -1.68 26.88 6.87
CA THR A 753 -1.64 27.96 7.85
C THR A 753 -0.48 28.90 7.56
N ASP A 754 -0.79 30.20 7.50
CA ASP A 754 0.12 31.31 7.29
C ASP A 754 1.00 31.14 6.04
N LEU A 755 0.41 30.69 4.92
CA LEU A 755 1.12 30.51 3.66
C LEU A 755 1.60 31.85 3.11
N SER A 756 2.93 32.02 3.04
CA SER A 756 3.58 33.24 2.62
C SER A 756 3.24 33.63 1.17
N ASP A 757 3.25 34.93 0.87
CA ASP A 757 3.05 35.45 -0.49
C ASP A 757 4.11 34.90 -1.46
N GLY A 758 3.65 34.39 -2.61
CA GLY A 758 4.49 33.70 -3.60
C GLY A 758 5.04 32.34 -3.18
N ASP A 759 4.55 31.72 -2.10
CA ASP A 759 4.95 30.35 -1.70
C ASP A 759 3.81 29.32 -1.88
N ALA A 760 4.20 28.06 -1.85
CA ALA A 760 3.30 26.92 -1.99
C ALA A 760 3.68 25.75 -1.08
N ARG A 761 2.67 24.96 -0.71
CA ARG A 761 2.81 23.68 -0.01
C ARG A 761 2.10 22.58 -0.80
N ALA A 762 2.62 21.38 -0.74
CA ALA A 762 2.14 20.29 -1.58
C ALA A 762 2.33 18.93 -0.94
N ALA A 763 1.50 17.97 -1.34
CA ALA A 763 1.72 16.55 -1.09
C ALA A 763 1.85 15.79 -2.40
N TYR A 764 2.56 14.67 -2.39
CA TYR A 764 2.75 13.85 -3.58
C TYR A 764 2.50 12.38 -3.33
N LYS A 765 2.20 11.69 -4.43
CA LYS A 765 2.05 10.24 -4.50
C LYS A 765 2.92 9.70 -5.62
N ASN A 766 3.67 8.64 -5.29
CA ASN A 766 4.47 7.91 -6.26
C ASN A 766 3.62 6.88 -6.98
N LEU A 767 3.67 6.92 -8.30
CA LEU A 767 2.84 6.13 -9.21
C LEU A 767 3.72 5.55 -10.33
N ASN A 768 3.13 4.73 -11.18
CA ASN A 768 3.77 4.26 -12.40
C ASN A 768 2.68 4.01 -13.44
N LEU A 769 2.24 5.09 -14.10
CA LEU A 769 1.07 5.08 -14.96
C LEU A 769 1.40 5.57 -16.38
N ASP A 770 0.78 4.92 -17.37
CA ASP A 770 0.69 5.44 -18.74
C ASP A 770 -0.72 6.01 -18.92
N ILE A 771 -0.81 7.33 -19.13
CA ILE A 771 -2.11 8.02 -19.26
C ILE A 771 -2.37 8.50 -20.69
N ARG A 772 -1.59 8.04 -21.67
CA ARG A 772 -1.69 8.49 -23.07
C ARG A 772 -2.95 8.01 -23.78
N GLN A 773 -3.58 6.95 -23.30
CA GLN A 773 -4.80 6.39 -23.88
C GLN A 773 -6.08 7.05 -23.35
N TYR A 774 -5.96 8.13 -22.60
CA TYR A 774 -7.08 8.87 -22.03
C TYR A 774 -7.19 10.26 -22.68
N GLY A 775 -8.40 10.83 -22.67
CA GLY A 775 -8.68 12.12 -23.30
C GLY A 775 -8.56 13.27 -22.32
N LYS A 776 -9.15 13.09 -21.13
CA LYS A 776 -9.25 14.13 -20.10
C LYS A 776 -8.84 13.63 -18.73
N LEU A 777 -8.38 14.56 -17.92
CA LEU A 777 -8.21 14.39 -16.48
C LEU A 777 -9.26 15.23 -15.75
N GLN A 778 -9.87 14.63 -14.73
CA GLN A 778 -10.86 15.25 -13.88
C GLN A 778 -10.52 15.06 -12.39
N MET A 779 -10.72 16.11 -11.59
CA MET A 779 -10.61 16.05 -10.13
C MET A 779 -11.48 17.15 -9.52
N GLU A 780 -12.22 16.83 -8.48
CA GLU A 780 -13.10 17.75 -7.77
C GLU A 780 -12.30 18.46 -6.66
N VAL A 781 -12.50 19.77 -6.50
CA VAL A 781 -11.79 20.57 -5.51
C VAL A 781 -12.74 21.50 -4.77
N HIS A 782 -12.56 21.56 -3.46
CA HIS A 782 -13.28 22.44 -2.55
C HIS A 782 -12.29 23.36 -1.85
N GLY A 783 -12.73 24.59 -1.52
CA GLY A 783 -11.95 25.54 -0.72
C GLY A 783 -12.83 26.26 0.29
N GLU A 784 -12.36 26.37 1.52
CA GLU A 784 -13.02 27.05 2.63
C GLU A 784 -12.00 27.81 3.50
N LYS A 785 -12.50 28.70 4.37
CA LYS A 785 -11.63 29.37 5.36
C LYS A 785 -11.65 28.57 6.65
N ILE A 786 -10.54 28.58 7.40
CA ILE A 786 -10.43 27.86 8.69
C ILE A 786 -11.45 28.44 9.69
N SER A 787 -11.52 29.77 9.76
CA SER A 787 -12.47 30.53 10.56
C SER A 787 -13.19 31.57 9.72
N ASN A 788 -14.41 31.93 10.10
CA ASN A 788 -15.16 32.97 9.39
C ASN A 788 -14.54 34.38 9.54
N GLU A 789 -13.64 34.56 10.52
CA GLU A 789 -12.92 35.81 10.76
C GLU A 789 -11.65 35.94 9.88
N ASP A 790 -11.25 34.87 9.18
CA ASP A 790 -10.05 34.87 8.36
C ASP A 790 -10.19 35.78 7.12
N ASN A 791 -9.12 36.52 6.82
CA ASN A 791 -9.02 37.38 5.65
C ASN A 791 -8.61 36.60 4.39
N LEU A 792 -9.40 35.59 4.04
CA LEU A 792 -9.28 34.86 2.78
C LEU A 792 -10.47 35.20 1.86
N GLN A 793 -10.21 35.61 0.63
CA GLN A 793 -11.22 35.90 -0.39
C GLN A 793 -11.11 34.95 -1.59
N ASN A 794 -12.12 34.99 -2.47
CA ASN A 794 -12.10 34.24 -3.72
C ASN A 794 -10.88 34.64 -4.57
N ASN A 795 -10.24 33.64 -5.19
CA ASN A 795 -9.06 33.73 -6.04
C ASN A 795 -7.74 34.11 -5.36
N GLU A 796 -7.70 34.30 -4.03
CA GLU A 796 -6.45 34.61 -3.33
C GLU A 796 -5.56 33.37 -3.09
N LEU A 797 -6.14 32.18 -3.13
CA LEU A 797 -5.39 30.92 -3.17
C LEU A 797 -5.62 30.23 -4.51
N SER A 798 -4.60 29.56 -5.03
CA SER A 798 -4.71 28.66 -6.17
C SER A 798 -4.34 27.24 -5.79
N VAL A 799 -4.91 26.28 -6.51
CA VAL A 799 -4.52 24.87 -6.44
C VAL A 799 -3.79 24.48 -7.69
N PHE A 800 -2.79 23.62 -7.55
CA PHE A 800 -2.09 23.06 -8.69
C PHE A 800 -1.95 21.55 -8.61
N LEU A 801 -1.96 20.94 -9.80
CA LEU A 801 -1.73 19.52 -10.03
C LEU A 801 -0.47 19.38 -10.89
N ARG A 802 0.61 18.80 -10.34
CA ARG A 802 1.78 18.40 -11.12
C ARG A 802 1.72 16.94 -11.53
N ILE A 803 2.08 16.68 -12.78
CA ILE A 803 2.11 15.34 -13.39
C ILE A 803 3.45 15.20 -14.11
N GLY A 804 4.25 14.21 -13.73
CA GLY A 804 5.58 14.10 -14.34
C GLY A 804 6.40 12.89 -13.94
N SER A 805 7.67 12.93 -14.31
CA SER A 805 8.66 11.92 -13.91
C SER A 805 9.37 12.26 -12.60
N ASP A 806 9.34 13.53 -12.20
CA ASP A 806 9.83 14.05 -10.91
C ASP A 806 9.07 15.35 -10.54
N TYR A 807 9.33 15.92 -9.36
CA TYR A 807 8.57 17.06 -8.82
C TYR A 807 9.15 18.45 -9.16
N LYS A 808 10.38 18.51 -9.67
CA LYS A 808 11.19 19.74 -9.79
C LYS A 808 11.70 20.02 -11.20
N GLU A 809 12.15 19.01 -11.92
CA GLU A 809 12.85 19.17 -13.18
C GLU A 809 12.02 18.79 -14.40
N ASN A 810 11.04 17.88 -14.28
CA ASN A 810 10.32 17.28 -15.40
C ASN A 810 8.85 17.03 -15.04
N PHE A 811 8.05 18.08 -15.12
CA PHE A 811 6.61 18.03 -14.84
C PHE A 811 5.80 18.96 -15.74
N TYR A 812 4.54 18.58 -15.93
CA TYR A 812 3.46 19.49 -16.29
C TYR A 812 2.79 19.97 -15.01
N GLU A 813 2.40 21.24 -14.94
CA GLU A 813 1.60 21.79 -13.84
C GLU A 813 0.33 22.40 -14.42
N VAL A 814 -0.81 22.08 -13.82
CA VAL A 814 -2.08 22.74 -14.11
C VAL A 814 -2.51 23.47 -12.86
N GLU A 815 -2.77 24.77 -12.96
CA GLU A 815 -3.11 25.65 -11.86
C GLU A 815 -4.48 26.29 -12.09
N ILE A 816 -5.32 26.33 -11.04
CA ILE A 816 -6.67 26.92 -11.04
C ILE A 816 -6.82 27.78 -9.76
N PRO A 817 -7.29 29.04 -9.86
CA PRO A 817 -7.58 29.85 -8.68
C PRO A 817 -8.87 29.38 -7.99
N LEU A 818 -8.86 29.36 -6.65
CA LEU A 818 -9.94 28.81 -5.83
C LEU A 818 -11.09 29.80 -5.62
N LYS A 819 -12.31 29.30 -5.79
CA LYS A 819 -13.53 29.90 -5.26
C LYS A 819 -13.87 29.26 -3.93
N LEU A 820 -14.13 30.10 -2.93
CA LEU A 820 -14.52 29.66 -1.60
C LEU A 820 -15.99 29.31 -1.55
N THR A 821 -16.30 28.23 -0.84
CA THR A 821 -17.68 27.91 -0.51
C THR A 821 -18.22 28.92 0.52
N PRO A 822 -19.47 29.40 0.36
CA PRO A 822 -20.10 30.30 1.33
C PRO A 822 -20.17 29.66 2.73
N GLN A 823 -19.63 30.32 3.74
CA GLN A 823 -19.63 29.81 5.12
C GLN A 823 -20.12 30.85 6.13
N PRO A 824 -20.63 30.44 7.31
CA PRO A 824 -20.93 29.06 7.73
C PRO A 824 -22.28 28.56 7.18
N ALA A 825 -22.35 27.29 6.74
CA ALA A 825 -23.59 26.68 6.25
C ALA A 825 -23.53 25.15 6.32
N ILE A 826 -24.69 24.53 6.54
CA ILE A 826 -24.88 23.08 6.37
C ILE A 826 -25.56 22.85 5.02
N TYR A 827 -24.93 22.04 4.18
CA TYR A 827 -25.37 21.72 2.83
C TYR A 827 -26.07 20.36 2.79
N ASP A 828 -27.16 20.30 2.01
CA ASP A 828 -27.94 19.07 1.84
C ASP A 828 -27.26 18.14 0.83
N ASN A 829 -26.85 16.95 1.29
CA ASN A 829 -26.23 15.94 0.45
C ASN A 829 -27.19 15.38 -0.61
N GLU A 830 -28.51 15.51 -0.47
CA GLU A 830 -29.45 15.04 -1.51
C GLU A 830 -29.74 16.11 -2.58
N SER A 831 -29.28 17.34 -2.37
CA SER A 831 -29.46 18.47 -3.27
C SER A 831 -28.25 18.68 -4.17
N ASP A 832 -28.44 18.46 -5.46
CA ASP A 832 -27.43 18.67 -6.50
C ASP A 832 -26.93 20.13 -6.58
N ASP A 833 -27.77 21.10 -6.21
CA ASP A 833 -27.40 22.52 -6.14
C ASP A 833 -26.52 22.78 -4.91
N SER A 834 -26.84 22.17 -3.76
CA SER A 834 -26.03 22.28 -2.54
C SER A 834 -24.66 21.63 -2.73
N ARG A 835 -24.60 20.45 -3.37
CA ARG A 835 -23.34 19.81 -3.73
C ARG A 835 -22.47 20.69 -4.62
N ARG A 836 -23.05 21.43 -5.58
CA ARG A 836 -22.33 22.37 -6.45
C ARG A 836 -21.85 23.64 -5.73
N MET A 837 -22.43 23.98 -4.57
CA MET A 837 -21.90 25.08 -3.75
C MET A 837 -20.63 24.66 -2.99
N VAL A 838 -20.59 23.41 -2.51
CA VAL A 838 -19.40 22.84 -1.86
C VAL A 838 -18.33 22.50 -2.91
N TRP A 839 -18.72 21.89 -4.02
CA TRP A 839 -17.82 21.52 -5.13
C TRP A 839 -18.17 22.35 -6.38
N PRO A 840 -17.74 23.62 -6.45
CA PRO A 840 -18.06 24.49 -7.58
C PRO A 840 -17.35 24.02 -8.85
N ASP A 841 -18.05 24.12 -9.99
CA ASP A 841 -17.52 23.70 -11.29
C ASP A 841 -16.26 24.50 -11.69
N GLU A 842 -16.09 25.71 -11.16
CA GLU A 842 -14.94 26.60 -11.34
C GLU A 842 -13.67 26.11 -10.67
N ASN A 843 -13.77 25.32 -9.59
CA ASN A 843 -12.61 24.73 -8.89
C ASN A 843 -12.24 23.36 -9.47
N ARG A 844 -13.10 22.76 -10.28
CA ARG A 844 -12.87 21.42 -10.83
C ARG A 844 -11.76 21.44 -11.87
N PHE A 845 -10.73 20.62 -11.66
CA PHE A 845 -9.82 20.27 -12.74
C PHE A 845 -10.59 19.46 -13.78
N ASN A 846 -10.73 19.99 -15.00
CA ASN A 846 -11.38 19.30 -16.10
C ASN A 846 -10.77 19.79 -17.42
N PHE A 847 -9.68 19.14 -17.85
CA PHE A 847 -8.92 19.57 -19.02
C PHE A 847 -8.53 18.39 -19.92
N GLU A 848 -8.34 18.69 -21.20
CA GLU A 848 -7.86 17.72 -22.19
C GLU A 848 -6.35 17.52 -22.04
N LEU A 849 -5.91 16.26 -21.97
CA LEU A 849 -4.49 15.93 -21.85
C LEU A 849 -3.65 16.39 -23.06
N ASP A 850 -4.29 16.62 -24.20
CA ASP A 850 -3.64 17.17 -25.39
C ASP A 850 -3.21 18.63 -25.22
N LEU A 851 -3.81 19.38 -24.29
CA LEU A 851 -3.38 20.75 -23.98
C LEU A 851 -1.98 20.77 -23.38
N LEU A 852 -1.63 19.80 -22.53
CA LEU A 852 -0.29 19.67 -21.96
C LEU A 852 0.77 19.53 -23.05
N GLN A 853 0.49 18.67 -24.04
CA GLN A 853 1.37 18.44 -25.19
C GLN A 853 1.50 19.70 -26.06
N GLN A 854 0.44 20.48 -26.22
CA GLN A 854 0.45 21.72 -27.01
C GLN A 854 1.33 22.78 -26.35
N VAL A 855 1.17 23.02 -25.04
CA VAL A 855 1.99 24.00 -24.29
C VAL A 855 3.47 23.62 -24.34
N LYS A 856 3.81 22.33 -24.23
CA LYS A 856 5.18 21.83 -24.43
C LYS A 856 5.72 22.11 -25.83
N GLN A 857 4.90 21.90 -26.87
CA GLN A 857 5.31 22.20 -28.24
C GLN A 857 5.53 23.71 -28.45
N HIS A 858 4.65 24.57 -27.93
CA HIS A 858 4.82 26.02 -27.99
C HIS A 858 6.11 26.47 -27.30
N ARG A 859 6.38 25.94 -26.10
CA ARG A 859 7.66 26.15 -25.38
C ARG A 859 8.84 25.76 -26.26
N ASN A 860 8.82 24.55 -26.83
CA ASN A 860 9.90 24.03 -27.67
C ASN A 860 10.12 24.88 -28.92
N ASN A 861 9.05 25.40 -29.54
CA ASN A 861 9.17 26.29 -30.70
C ASN A 861 9.77 27.64 -30.30
N LYS A 862 9.34 28.22 -29.16
CA LYS A 862 9.90 29.46 -28.62
C LYS A 862 11.39 29.34 -28.31
N MET A 863 11.85 28.18 -27.83
CA MET A 863 13.29 27.91 -27.61
C MET A 863 14.12 27.96 -28.91
N ARG A 864 13.51 27.74 -30.07
CA ARG A 864 14.19 27.78 -31.38
C ARG A 864 14.27 29.19 -31.97
N GLU A 865 13.56 30.17 -31.39
CA GLU A 865 13.57 31.54 -31.88
C GLU A 865 14.92 32.23 -31.62
N PRO A 866 15.47 33.00 -32.58
CA PRO A 866 16.71 33.73 -32.39
C PRO A 866 16.63 34.72 -31.21
N GLY A 867 17.45 34.51 -30.17
CA GLY A 867 17.51 35.37 -28.99
C GLY A 867 16.49 35.05 -27.88
N ALA A 868 15.84 33.88 -27.92
CA ALA A 868 14.95 33.44 -26.87
C ALA A 868 15.68 33.20 -25.53
N ASN A 869 15.09 33.69 -24.44
CA ASN A 869 15.53 33.40 -23.06
C ASN A 869 14.89 32.13 -22.49
N THR A 870 13.95 31.51 -23.21
CA THR A 870 13.27 30.27 -22.80
C THR A 870 14.21 29.08 -22.99
N THR A 871 14.33 28.24 -21.96
CA THR A 871 15.15 27.02 -21.95
C THR A 871 14.32 25.80 -21.54
N LEU A 872 14.92 24.61 -21.57
CA LEU A 872 14.24 23.39 -21.14
C LEU A 872 13.88 23.44 -19.64
N SER A 873 14.72 24.08 -18.82
CA SER A 873 14.51 24.24 -17.38
C SER A 873 13.66 25.47 -17.01
N SER A 874 13.26 26.28 -17.99
CA SER A 874 12.39 27.43 -17.72
C SER A 874 10.98 26.97 -17.36
N PHE A 875 10.42 27.53 -16.29
CA PHE A 875 8.99 27.44 -16.00
C PHE A 875 8.21 28.23 -17.04
N TYR A 876 7.65 27.53 -18.03
CA TYR A 876 6.92 28.13 -19.15
C TYR A 876 5.43 27.93 -18.97
N SER A 877 4.68 29.03 -18.84
CA SER A 877 3.23 29.02 -18.59
C SER A 877 2.44 29.63 -19.74
N GLU A 878 1.28 29.04 -20.04
CA GLU A 878 0.28 29.59 -20.95
C GLU A 878 -1.12 29.50 -20.33
N PRO A 879 -1.98 30.53 -20.51
CA PRO A 879 -3.38 30.45 -20.11
C PRO A 879 -4.11 29.42 -20.99
N ALA A 880 -4.97 28.62 -20.38
CA ALA A 880 -5.76 27.60 -21.04
C ALA A 880 -7.24 27.74 -20.64
N GLY A 881 -8.03 28.40 -21.49
CA GLY A 881 -9.42 28.75 -21.17
C GLY A 881 -9.51 30.00 -20.29
N ASP A 882 -10.63 30.14 -19.55
CA ASP A 882 -10.95 31.38 -18.82
C ASP A 882 -10.39 31.42 -17.37
N ASN A 883 -10.05 30.26 -16.77
CA ASN A 883 -9.69 30.17 -15.34
C ASN A 883 -8.63 29.09 -15.04
N MET A 884 -7.69 28.85 -15.95
CA MET A 884 -6.67 27.80 -15.78
C MET A 884 -5.37 28.19 -16.47
N ILE A 885 -4.24 27.86 -15.83
CA ILE A 885 -2.89 28.07 -16.36
C ILE A 885 -2.21 26.70 -16.47
N ILE A 886 -1.57 26.44 -17.61
CA ILE A 886 -0.78 25.24 -17.83
C ILE A 886 0.68 25.63 -17.93
N SER A 887 1.53 24.98 -17.15
CA SER A 887 2.96 25.18 -17.13
C SER A 887 3.73 23.91 -17.45
N VAL A 888 4.92 24.05 -18.03
CA VAL A 888 5.82 22.94 -18.36
C VAL A 888 7.26 23.26 -17.97
N VAL A 889 7.91 22.31 -17.29
CA VAL A 889 9.34 22.34 -16.94
C VAL A 889 9.98 21.03 -17.40
N GLY A 890 11.14 21.11 -18.04
CA GLY A 890 11.90 19.94 -18.47
C GLY A 890 11.33 19.25 -19.71
N ASN A 891 11.43 17.93 -19.72
CA ASN A 891 10.80 17.07 -20.72
C ASN A 891 9.91 16.02 -20.04
N PRO A 892 8.80 16.42 -19.40
CA PRO A 892 7.87 15.50 -18.78
C PRO A 892 7.26 14.58 -19.83
N ASN A 893 6.75 13.43 -19.40
CA ASN A 893 6.09 12.49 -20.29
C ASN A 893 4.87 11.87 -19.61
N LEU A 894 3.85 11.58 -20.41
CA LEU A 894 2.59 10.94 -20.00
C LEU A 894 2.61 9.41 -20.12
N SER A 895 3.69 8.84 -20.68
CA SER A 895 3.84 7.38 -20.86
C SER A 895 4.25 6.64 -19.59
N ASN A 896 4.86 7.37 -18.67
CA ASN A 896 5.43 6.86 -17.43
C ASN A 896 5.41 8.01 -16.41
N VAL A 897 4.20 8.35 -15.98
CA VAL A 897 3.96 9.27 -14.88
C VAL A 897 4.40 8.56 -13.61
N LYS A 898 5.50 9.05 -13.02
CA LYS A 898 6.07 8.49 -11.79
C LYS A 898 5.56 9.19 -10.54
N THR A 899 5.10 10.42 -10.69
CA THR A 899 4.63 11.24 -9.59
C THR A 899 3.42 12.05 -10.02
N ILE A 900 2.48 12.15 -9.08
CA ILE A 900 1.48 13.20 -9.07
C ILE A 900 1.65 13.98 -7.77
N MET A 901 1.58 15.31 -7.87
CA MET A 901 1.64 16.22 -6.74
C MET A 901 0.44 17.16 -6.76
N LEU A 902 -0.19 17.32 -5.60
CA LEU A 902 -1.25 18.27 -5.35
C LEU A 902 -0.69 19.36 -4.46
N GLY A 903 -0.98 20.62 -4.75
CA GLY A 903 -0.52 21.71 -3.91
C GLY A 903 -1.46 22.90 -3.89
N VAL A 904 -1.22 23.75 -2.90
CA VAL A 904 -1.90 25.01 -2.66
C VAL A 904 -0.85 26.10 -2.71
N ARG A 905 -1.12 27.16 -3.47
CA ARG A 905 -0.22 28.30 -3.67
C ARG A 905 -0.92 29.60 -3.28
N ASN A 906 -0.18 30.49 -2.64
CA ASN A 906 -0.53 31.89 -2.47
C ASN A 906 0.17 32.67 -3.60
N PRO A 907 -0.54 33.11 -4.65
CA PRO A 907 0.09 33.71 -5.82
C PRO A 907 0.80 35.04 -5.51
N ASP A 908 2.03 35.22 -5.98
CA ASP A 908 2.85 36.43 -5.77
C ASP A 908 2.17 37.71 -6.30
N GLN A 909 2.08 38.73 -5.44
CA GLN A 909 1.56 40.06 -5.79
C GLN A 909 2.20 40.68 -7.04
N GLN A 910 3.48 40.40 -7.28
CA GLN A 910 4.25 41.00 -8.39
C GLN A 910 4.01 40.30 -9.73
N ARG A 911 3.28 39.19 -9.76
CA ARG A 911 2.94 38.48 -11.00
C ARG A 911 1.89 39.28 -11.76
N ASP A 912 2.17 39.56 -13.04
CA ASP A 912 1.17 40.06 -13.99
C ASP A 912 0.27 38.89 -14.44
N ASN A 913 -0.54 38.37 -13.52
CA ASN A 913 -1.38 37.18 -13.72
C ASN A 913 -2.77 37.50 -14.29
N ASN A 914 -3.07 38.73 -14.75
CA ASN A 914 -4.31 39.16 -15.44
C ASN A 914 -5.67 38.84 -14.73
N PHE A 915 -5.69 38.11 -13.61
CA PHE A 915 -6.89 37.52 -13.02
C PHE A 915 -7.11 37.85 -11.54
N ILE A 916 -6.10 38.37 -10.81
CA ILE A 916 -6.12 38.48 -9.34
C ILE A 916 -5.60 39.87 -8.93
N GLU A 917 -6.38 40.63 -8.14
CA GLU A 917 -5.84 41.72 -7.31
C GLU A 917 -5.36 41.06 -6.01
N ASP A 918 -4.05 40.81 -5.89
CA ASP A 918 -3.47 40.21 -4.69
C ASP A 918 -3.04 41.28 -3.66
N ASP A 919 -3.29 41.00 -2.39
CA ASP A 919 -3.00 41.89 -1.26
C ASP A 919 -1.59 41.72 -0.68
N GLY A 920 -0.84 40.69 -1.12
CA GLY A 920 0.53 40.40 -0.69
C GLY A 920 0.61 39.94 0.78
N LEU A 921 -0.47 39.41 1.34
CA LEU A 921 -0.53 38.92 2.72
C LEU A 921 -0.50 37.39 2.77
N ALA A 922 -0.04 36.86 3.91
CA ALA A 922 -0.10 35.42 4.16
C ALA A 922 -1.56 34.94 4.24
N LYS A 923 -1.82 33.74 3.72
CA LYS A 923 -3.17 33.16 3.61
C LYS A 923 -3.27 31.81 4.32
N SER A 924 -4.43 31.57 4.93
CA SER A 924 -4.75 30.32 5.62
C SER A 924 -6.08 29.79 5.12
N GLY A 925 -6.20 28.48 4.90
CA GLY A 925 -7.39 27.89 4.29
C GLY A 925 -7.41 26.36 4.37
N ILE A 926 -8.58 25.78 4.10
CA ILE A 926 -8.77 24.33 4.02
C ILE A 926 -9.23 24.00 2.60
N ILE A 927 -8.56 23.03 1.99
CA ILE A 927 -8.79 22.61 0.61
C ILE A 927 -9.05 21.10 0.62
N TRP A 928 -10.08 20.64 -0.07
CA TRP A 928 -10.31 19.21 -0.27
C TRP A 928 -10.12 18.82 -1.73
N PHE A 929 -9.52 17.65 -1.97
CA PHE A 929 -9.37 17.07 -3.30
C PHE A 929 -10.04 15.71 -3.34
N ASN A 930 -10.84 15.48 -4.37
CA ASN A 930 -11.57 14.23 -4.50
C ASN A 930 -11.64 13.73 -5.95
N GLU A 931 -11.84 12.42 -6.11
CA GLU A 931 -12.18 11.77 -7.38
C GLU A 931 -11.19 12.05 -8.54
N LEU A 932 -9.88 11.88 -8.32
CA LEU A 932 -8.87 12.04 -9.35
C LEU A 932 -8.97 10.90 -10.38
N ARG A 933 -9.57 11.22 -11.53
CA ARG A 933 -9.94 10.24 -12.56
C ARG A 933 -9.58 10.70 -13.97
N LEU A 934 -9.42 9.73 -14.85
CA LEU A 934 -9.25 9.90 -16.28
C LEU A 934 -10.54 9.50 -17.00
N THR A 935 -10.90 10.28 -18.02
CA THR A 935 -12.11 10.05 -18.82
C THR A 935 -11.84 10.16 -20.31
N ASP A 936 -12.86 9.86 -21.13
CA ASP A 936 -12.81 9.95 -22.59
C ASP A 936 -11.71 9.04 -23.18
N PHE A 937 -11.83 7.73 -22.96
CA PHE A 937 -10.84 6.75 -23.44
C PHE A 937 -10.63 6.84 -24.95
N ARG A 938 -9.36 6.77 -25.39
CA ARG A 938 -8.98 6.77 -26.81
C ARG A 938 -9.23 5.40 -27.41
N GLU A 939 -10.46 5.16 -27.84
CA GLU A 939 -10.92 3.88 -28.39
C GLU A 939 -10.64 3.74 -29.89
N LYS A 940 -9.44 4.12 -30.32
CA LYS A 940 -9.05 3.93 -31.72
C LYS A 940 -8.73 2.46 -31.96
N GLY A 941 -9.56 1.79 -32.74
CA GLY A 941 -9.33 0.41 -33.17
C GLY A 941 -8.14 0.27 -34.11
N GLY A 942 -7.62 -0.95 -34.20
CA GLY A 942 -6.60 -1.34 -35.16
C GLY A 942 -7.02 -2.60 -35.92
N TRP A 943 -6.28 -2.93 -36.97
CA TRP A 943 -6.51 -4.15 -37.74
C TRP A 943 -5.22 -4.95 -37.88
N ALA A 944 -5.38 -6.25 -38.07
CA ALA A 944 -4.32 -7.15 -38.47
C ALA A 944 -4.71 -7.94 -39.71
N ALA A 945 -3.72 -8.19 -40.56
CA ALA A 945 -3.87 -9.04 -41.73
C ALA A 945 -2.68 -9.99 -41.80
N ASN A 946 -2.96 -11.27 -41.97
CA ASN A 946 -1.98 -12.32 -42.14
C ASN A 946 -2.20 -13.00 -43.48
N GLY A 947 -1.12 -13.34 -44.16
CA GLY A 947 -1.12 -14.13 -45.38
C GLY A 947 -0.07 -15.21 -45.29
N LEU A 948 -0.44 -16.42 -45.69
CA LEU A 948 0.44 -17.58 -45.69
C LEU A 948 0.33 -18.29 -47.04
N VAL A 949 1.48 -18.52 -47.67
CA VAL A 949 1.60 -19.32 -48.89
C VAL A 949 2.52 -20.48 -48.59
N LYS A 950 1.98 -21.69 -48.61
CA LYS A 950 2.71 -22.93 -48.43
C LYS A 950 2.75 -23.69 -49.73
N THR A 951 3.96 -23.94 -50.22
CA THR A 951 4.19 -24.70 -51.44
C THR A 951 4.94 -25.98 -51.10
N LYS A 952 4.30 -27.13 -51.34
CA LYS A 952 4.94 -28.43 -51.24
C LYS A 952 5.60 -28.75 -52.58
N LEU A 953 6.91 -28.97 -52.58
CA LEU A 953 7.72 -29.32 -53.74
C LEU A 953 7.81 -30.85 -53.84
N ALA A 954 6.68 -31.51 -54.12
CA ALA A 954 6.58 -32.96 -54.13
C ALA A 954 7.22 -33.61 -52.87
N ASP A 955 8.13 -34.56 -53.05
CA ASP A 955 8.91 -35.21 -51.98
C ASP A 955 10.31 -34.60 -51.76
N LEU A 956 10.62 -33.47 -52.42
CA LEU A 956 11.88 -32.74 -52.26
C LEU A 956 11.87 -31.83 -51.03
N GLY A 957 10.74 -31.17 -50.73
CA GLY A 957 10.69 -30.21 -49.63
C GLY A 957 9.46 -29.31 -49.62
N ASN A 958 9.53 -28.25 -48.82
CA ASN A 958 8.52 -27.20 -48.79
C ASN A 958 9.14 -25.80 -48.76
N VAL A 959 8.36 -24.83 -49.24
CA VAL A 959 8.65 -23.40 -49.14
C VAL A 959 7.42 -22.76 -48.52
N THR A 960 7.63 -21.98 -47.47
CA THR A 960 6.58 -21.26 -46.77
C THR A 960 6.93 -19.79 -46.75
N VAL A 961 6.01 -18.97 -47.26
CA VAL A 961 6.10 -17.52 -47.22
C VAL A 961 4.96 -17.02 -46.35
N SER A 962 5.26 -16.29 -45.29
CA SER A 962 4.28 -15.61 -44.45
C SER A 962 4.53 -14.11 -44.51
N ALA A 963 3.44 -13.35 -44.46
CA ALA A 963 3.47 -11.91 -44.29
C ALA A 963 2.36 -11.53 -43.31
N SER A 964 2.68 -10.71 -42.34
CA SER A 964 1.72 -10.21 -41.36
C SER A 964 1.91 -8.71 -41.19
N LYS A 965 0.78 -8.00 -41.10
CA LYS A 965 0.75 -6.58 -40.79
C LYS A 965 -0.28 -6.33 -39.71
N SER A 966 0.09 -5.66 -38.63
CA SER A 966 -0.84 -5.14 -37.64
C SER A 966 -0.59 -3.65 -37.40
N THR A 967 -1.67 -2.90 -37.18
CA THR A 967 -1.58 -1.47 -36.89
C THR A 967 -1.70 -1.19 -35.39
N SER A 968 -1.27 0.00 -34.98
CA SER A 968 -1.55 0.52 -33.64
C SER A 968 -3.06 0.46 -33.33
N GLY A 969 -3.39 0.18 -32.08
CA GLY A 969 -4.75 -0.05 -31.57
C GLY A 969 -5.26 -1.49 -31.73
N PHE A 970 -4.57 -2.37 -32.45
CA PHE A 970 -4.96 -3.78 -32.56
C PHE A 970 -4.59 -4.56 -31.29
N GLY A 971 -5.39 -5.58 -30.97
CA GLY A 971 -5.23 -6.44 -29.81
C GLY A 971 -6.14 -7.67 -29.90
N SER A 972 -6.06 -8.55 -28.91
CA SER A 972 -7.05 -9.63 -28.73
C SER A 972 -8.40 -9.08 -28.26
N LEU A 973 -9.44 -9.91 -28.33
CA LEU A 973 -10.78 -9.53 -27.90
C LEU A 973 -10.85 -9.14 -26.41
N ASP A 974 -10.01 -9.74 -25.57
CA ASP A 974 -9.87 -9.47 -24.14
C ASP A 974 -8.83 -8.40 -23.79
N SER A 975 -8.19 -7.77 -24.79
CA SER A 975 -7.20 -6.71 -24.55
C SER A 975 -7.84 -5.47 -23.92
N LYS A 976 -7.27 -5.05 -22.79
CA LYS A 976 -7.61 -3.76 -22.16
C LYS A 976 -6.99 -2.60 -22.93
N ILE A 977 -7.25 -1.38 -22.46
CA ILE A 977 -6.78 -0.15 -23.10
C ILE A 977 -5.24 -0.11 -23.18
N GLU A 978 -4.55 -0.40 -22.08
CA GLU A 978 -3.09 -0.36 -22.00
C GLU A 978 -2.38 -1.51 -22.73
N ASP A 979 -3.06 -2.65 -22.89
CA ASP A 979 -2.51 -3.87 -23.51
C ASP A 979 -2.49 -3.81 -25.04
N ARG A 980 -3.20 -2.85 -25.63
CA ARG A 980 -3.30 -2.71 -27.09
C ARG A 980 -1.96 -2.28 -27.69
N GLN A 981 -1.73 -2.72 -28.92
CA GLN A 981 -0.51 -2.42 -29.65
C GLN A 981 -0.36 -0.90 -29.83
N LYS A 982 0.80 -0.33 -29.50
CA LYS A 982 1.14 1.10 -29.66
C LYS A 982 2.10 1.37 -30.82
N GLU A 983 2.23 0.39 -31.72
CA GLU A 983 3.18 0.37 -32.83
C GLU A 983 2.50 -0.22 -34.06
N ASP A 984 2.98 0.12 -35.26
CA ASP A 984 2.66 -0.59 -36.50
C ASP A 984 3.74 -1.66 -36.73
N ILE A 985 3.33 -2.92 -36.83
CA ILE A 985 4.24 -4.05 -37.04
C ILE A 985 4.04 -4.59 -38.45
N PHE A 986 5.13 -4.68 -39.19
CA PHE A 986 5.19 -5.36 -40.47
C PHE A 986 6.27 -6.43 -40.42
N GLN A 987 5.86 -7.68 -40.61
CA GLN A 987 6.73 -8.83 -40.61
C GLN A 987 6.52 -9.64 -41.88
N TYR A 988 7.62 -10.13 -42.46
CA TYR A 988 7.56 -11.17 -43.48
C TYR A 988 8.64 -12.20 -43.24
N ASP A 989 8.28 -13.47 -43.48
CA ASP A 989 9.17 -14.60 -43.31
C ASP A 989 9.12 -15.48 -44.54
N VAL A 990 10.31 -15.94 -44.94
CA VAL A 990 10.48 -16.94 -45.99
C VAL A 990 11.28 -18.08 -45.38
N SER A 991 10.68 -19.24 -45.30
CA SER A 991 11.34 -20.45 -44.84
C SER A 991 11.25 -21.56 -45.88
N SER A 992 12.29 -22.40 -45.94
CA SER A 992 12.30 -23.56 -46.80
C SER A 992 12.97 -24.73 -46.11
N ASN A 993 12.31 -25.88 -46.17
CA ASN A 993 12.87 -27.16 -45.78
C ASN A 993 13.11 -27.98 -47.04
N ILE A 994 14.37 -28.30 -47.34
CA ILE A 994 14.76 -29.05 -48.54
C ILE A 994 15.52 -30.30 -48.11
N GLU A 995 15.10 -31.46 -48.59
CA GLU A 995 15.81 -32.72 -48.41
C GLU A 995 16.79 -32.93 -49.58
N LEU A 996 18.00 -32.36 -49.45
CA LEU A 996 19.04 -32.48 -50.49
C LEU A 996 19.54 -33.92 -50.67
N GLY A 997 19.23 -34.83 -49.75
CA GLY A 997 19.48 -36.27 -49.90
C GLY A 997 18.80 -36.87 -51.14
N LYS A 998 17.71 -36.27 -51.62
CA LYS A 998 16.94 -36.72 -52.79
C LYS A 998 17.69 -36.62 -54.11
N PHE A 999 18.72 -35.78 -54.22
CA PHE A 999 19.59 -35.71 -55.41
C PHE A 999 20.53 -36.92 -55.54
N PHE A 1000 20.65 -37.75 -54.50
CA PHE A 1000 21.42 -38.98 -54.55
C PHE A 1000 20.50 -40.16 -54.91
N PRO A 1001 20.98 -41.15 -55.68
CA PRO A 1001 20.24 -42.37 -55.93
C PRO A 1001 19.72 -43.01 -54.63
N SER A 1002 18.44 -43.39 -54.61
CA SER A 1002 17.74 -43.95 -53.44
C SER A 1002 18.47 -45.11 -52.74
N LYS A 1003 19.27 -45.87 -53.50
CA LYS A 1003 20.17 -46.93 -52.98
C LYS A 1003 21.20 -46.46 -51.95
N TYR A 1004 21.64 -45.20 -52.00
CA TYR A 1004 22.64 -44.65 -51.07
C TYR A 1004 22.03 -44.12 -49.77
N ARG A 1005 20.72 -43.91 -49.71
CA ARG A 1005 19.96 -43.50 -48.51
C ARG A 1005 20.61 -42.34 -47.73
N VAL A 1006 21.09 -41.33 -48.46
CA VAL A 1006 21.67 -40.12 -47.87
C VAL A 1006 20.52 -39.22 -47.40
N ARG A 1007 20.62 -38.69 -46.19
CA ARG A 1007 19.67 -37.72 -45.62
C ARG A 1007 20.40 -36.42 -45.31
N ILE A 1008 20.05 -35.35 -46.01
CA ILE A 1008 20.60 -34.00 -45.91
C ILE A 1008 19.41 -33.02 -45.80
N PRO A 1009 18.78 -32.90 -44.63
CA PRO A 1009 17.70 -31.95 -44.44
C PRO A 1009 18.32 -30.56 -44.20
N VAL A 1010 17.98 -29.62 -45.05
CA VAL A 1010 18.45 -28.25 -45.02
C VAL A 1010 17.28 -27.32 -44.74
N TYR A 1011 17.40 -26.53 -43.68
CA TYR A 1011 16.50 -25.44 -43.35
C TYR A 1011 17.15 -24.12 -43.73
N LEU A 1012 16.40 -23.30 -44.47
CA LEU A 1012 16.73 -21.93 -44.80
C LEU A 1012 15.62 -21.05 -44.26
N GLY A 1013 15.96 -20.03 -43.47
CA GLY A 1013 15.00 -19.06 -42.98
C GLY A 1013 15.51 -17.63 -43.16
N TYR A 1014 14.66 -16.76 -43.67
CA TYR A 1014 14.87 -15.33 -43.79
C TYR A 1014 13.65 -14.61 -43.20
N SER A 1015 13.88 -13.69 -42.28
CA SER A 1015 12.82 -12.96 -41.59
C SER A 1015 13.23 -11.50 -41.43
N GLU A 1016 12.29 -10.59 -41.69
CA GLU A 1016 12.41 -9.19 -41.31
C GLU A 1016 11.17 -8.76 -40.53
N ASN A 1017 11.42 -8.02 -39.45
CA ASN A 1017 10.41 -7.40 -38.62
C ASN A 1017 10.72 -5.92 -38.51
N ILE A 1018 9.74 -5.09 -38.87
CA ILE A 1018 9.82 -3.62 -38.84
C ILE A 1018 8.73 -3.14 -37.89
N GLN A 1019 9.12 -2.44 -36.83
CA GLN A 1019 8.19 -1.87 -35.84
C GLN A 1019 8.30 -0.35 -35.87
N THR A 1020 7.18 0.32 -36.16
CA THR A 1020 7.10 1.78 -36.21
C THR A 1020 6.20 2.25 -35.07
N PRO A 1021 6.74 2.94 -34.05
CA PRO A 1021 5.93 3.34 -32.90
C PRO A 1021 4.95 4.47 -33.25
N GLU A 1022 3.77 4.45 -32.64
CA GLU A 1022 2.76 5.52 -32.80
C GLU A 1022 3.21 6.82 -32.13
N TYR A 1023 3.90 6.70 -31.00
CA TYR A 1023 4.49 7.81 -30.23
C TYR A 1023 5.99 7.92 -30.50
N ASN A 1024 6.55 9.12 -30.38
CA ASN A 1024 7.97 9.35 -30.54
C ASN A 1024 8.73 8.79 -29.31
N PRO A 1025 9.62 7.79 -29.41
CA PRO A 1025 10.35 7.27 -28.25
C PRO A 1025 11.29 8.28 -27.58
N LEU A 1026 11.70 9.33 -28.28
CA LEU A 1026 12.48 10.44 -27.70
C LEU A 1026 11.60 11.44 -26.96
N ASP A 1027 10.30 11.45 -27.28
CA ASP A 1027 9.30 12.28 -26.63
C ASP A 1027 7.97 11.51 -26.46
N PRO A 1028 7.90 10.57 -25.49
CA PRO A 1028 6.91 9.47 -25.48
C PRO A 1028 5.44 9.88 -25.41
N ASP A 1029 5.14 11.13 -25.09
CA ASP A 1029 3.80 11.70 -25.05
C ASP A 1029 3.36 12.35 -26.37
N ILE A 1030 4.27 12.61 -27.30
CA ILE A 1030 3.96 13.20 -28.61
C ILE A 1030 3.84 12.12 -29.68
N LEU A 1031 2.80 12.23 -30.52
CA LEU A 1031 2.64 11.35 -31.67
C LEU A 1031 3.80 11.52 -32.66
N MET A 1032 4.31 10.39 -33.16
CA MET A 1032 5.37 10.36 -34.17
C MET A 1032 4.94 11.12 -35.44
N LYS A 1033 3.66 11.01 -35.81
CA LYS A 1033 3.08 11.73 -36.95
C LYS A 1033 3.13 13.24 -36.76
N THR A 1034 2.85 13.74 -35.56
CA THR A 1034 2.92 15.18 -35.24
C THR A 1034 4.35 15.69 -35.37
N THR A 1035 5.31 14.95 -34.79
CA THR A 1035 6.75 15.27 -34.89
C THR A 1035 7.22 15.31 -36.35
N LEU A 1036 6.85 14.33 -37.18
CA LEU A 1036 7.28 14.27 -38.58
C LEU A 1036 6.60 15.30 -39.49
N ASN A 1037 5.44 15.84 -39.08
CA ASN A 1037 4.71 16.85 -39.84
C ASN A 1037 5.06 18.28 -39.43
N ASP A 1038 5.88 18.47 -38.39
CA ASP A 1038 6.38 19.79 -37.99
C ASP A 1038 7.07 20.48 -39.19
N PRO A 1039 6.59 21.66 -39.63
CA PRO A 1039 7.16 22.40 -40.75
C PRO A 1039 8.56 22.97 -40.46
N GLU A 1040 8.94 23.10 -39.19
CA GLU A 1040 10.23 23.66 -38.77
C GLU A 1040 11.37 22.64 -38.82
N ILE A 1041 11.06 21.34 -38.85
CA ILE A 1041 12.06 20.27 -38.92
C ILE A 1041 12.46 20.01 -40.38
N SER A 1042 13.76 20.00 -40.66
CA SER A 1042 14.27 19.74 -42.00
C SER A 1042 14.02 18.29 -42.46
N ALA A 1043 14.01 18.05 -43.78
CA ALA A 1043 13.86 16.69 -44.31
C ALA A 1043 14.98 15.72 -43.84
N ALA A 1044 16.20 16.24 -43.67
CA ALA A 1044 17.33 15.45 -43.19
C ALA A 1044 17.16 15.01 -41.72
N GLU A 1045 16.64 15.89 -40.86
CA GLU A 1045 16.34 15.56 -39.46
C GLU A 1045 15.19 14.56 -39.36
N LYS A 1046 14.14 14.70 -40.18
CA LYS A 1046 13.03 13.72 -40.24
C LYS A 1046 13.53 12.32 -40.57
N ASP A 1047 14.46 12.20 -41.52
CA ASP A 1047 15.06 10.91 -41.87
C ASP A 1047 15.99 10.39 -40.78
N SER A 1048 16.67 11.26 -40.05
CA SER A 1048 17.47 10.88 -38.87
C SER A 1048 16.58 10.32 -37.75
N ILE A 1049 15.47 11.01 -37.44
CA ILE A 1049 14.50 10.58 -36.43
C ILE A 1049 13.94 9.20 -36.77
N ARG A 1050 13.52 8.97 -38.02
CA ARG A 1050 13.01 7.66 -38.46
C ARG A 1050 14.04 6.53 -38.28
N LYS A 1051 15.31 6.79 -38.59
CA LYS A 1051 16.39 5.78 -38.43
C LYS A 1051 16.68 5.43 -36.97
N ILE A 1052 16.46 6.38 -36.04
CA ILE A 1052 16.70 6.17 -34.60
C ILE A 1052 15.51 5.44 -33.96
N VAL A 1053 14.30 5.69 -34.45
CA VAL A 1053 13.05 5.30 -33.80
C VAL A 1053 12.48 3.96 -34.29
N ILE A 1054 12.71 3.59 -35.55
CA ILE A 1054 12.20 2.34 -36.12
C ILE A 1054 13.02 1.16 -35.60
N ASP A 1055 12.38 0.21 -34.91
CA ASP A 1055 13.02 -1.07 -34.59
C ASP A 1055 13.03 -1.95 -35.84
N TYR A 1056 14.22 -2.44 -36.17
CA TYR A 1056 14.48 -3.25 -37.34
C TYR A 1056 15.25 -4.50 -36.94
N THR A 1057 14.57 -5.64 -37.03
CA THR A 1057 15.19 -6.95 -36.80
C THR A 1057 15.23 -7.73 -38.10
N ARG A 1058 16.43 -8.18 -38.49
CA ARG A 1058 16.63 -9.11 -39.62
C ARG A 1058 17.25 -10.40 -39.10
N ARG A 1059 16.63 -11.53 -39.41
CA ARG A 1059 17.14 -12.86 -39.07
C ARG A 1059 17.41 -13.67 -40.32
N LYS A 1060 18.55 -14.35 -40.31
CA LYS A 1060 18.94 -15.33 -41.33
C LYS A 1060 19.31 -16.59 -40.58
N SER A 1061 18.80 -17.72 -41.05
CA SER A 1061 19.06 -19.01 -40.44
C SER A 1061 19.38 -20.02 -41.53
N PHE A 1062 20.43 -20.80 -41.30
CA PHE A 1062 20.81 -21.92 -42.15
C PHE A 1062 21.19 -23.10 -41.28
N ASN A 1063 20.35 -24.13 -41.29
CA ASN A 1063 20.57 -25.32 -40.47
C ASN A 1063 20.61 -26.57 -41.35
N VAL A 1064 21.61 -27.42 -41.11
CA VAL A 1064 21.66 -28.78 -41.62
C VAL A 1064 21.59 -29.71 -40.42
N THR A 1065 20.44 -30.33 -40.16
CA THR A 1065 20.22 -31.11 -38.94
C THR A 1065 20.38 -32.60 -39.21
N ASN A 1066 21.18 -33.31 -38.42
CA ASN A 1066 21.26 -34.77 -38.48
C ASN A 1066 21.59 -35.32 -39.89
N LEU A 1067 22.53 -34.66 -40.58
CA LEU A 1067 23.15 -35.14 -41.82
C LEU A 1067 23.70 -36.55 -41.58
N ARG A 1068 23.18 -37.55 -42.32
CA ARG A 1068 23.57 -38.95 -42.14
C ARG A 1068 23.37 -39.78 -43.40
N ILE A 1069 24.01 -40.95 -43.42
CA ILE A 1069 23.76 -41.99 -44.42
C ILE A 1069 23.06 -43.15 -43.72
N GLU A 1070 21.85 -43.48 -44.12
CA GLU A 1070 21.10 -44.55 -43.48
C GLU A 1070 21.60 -45.93 -43.95
N GLY A 1071 21.87 -46.83 -43.00
CA GLY A 1071 22.28 -48.19 -43.34
C GLY A 1071 21.11 -49.03 -43.87
N ASP A 1072 21.42 -50.02 -44.70
CA ASP A 1072 20.44 -50.95 -45.27
C ASP A 1072 19.92 -51.94 -44.21
N PRO A 1073 18.62 -51.93 -43.82
CA PRO A 1073 18.03 -52.76 -42.78
C PRO A 1073 18.27 -54.25 -42.97
N ASP A 1074 18.30 -54.71 -44.23
CA ASP A 1074 18.48 -56.13 -44.56
C ASP A 1074 19.94 -56.56 -44.41
N ARG A 1075 20.90 -55.66 -44.66
CA ARG A 1075 22.34 -55.89 -44.39
C ARG A 1075 22.75 -55.60 -42.94
N LEU A 1076 21.97 -54.80 -42.22
CA LEU A 1076 22.19 -54.45 -40.81
C LEU A 1076 21.84 -55.60 -39.84
N LYS A 1077 21.03 -56.59 -40.28
CA LYS A 1077 20.73 -57.80 -39.50
C LYS A 1077 21.81 -58.88 -39.58
N GLU A 1078 22.64 -58.91 -40.62
CA GLU A 1078 23.57 -60.01 -40.90
C GLU A 1078 25.05 -59.76 -40.54
N LYS A 1079 25.45 -58.54 -40.12
CA LYS A 1079 26.85 -58.25 -39.74
C LYS A 1079 26.99 -57.46 -38.44
N LYS A 1080 28.00 -57.84 -37.63
CA LYS A 1080 28.44 -57.10 -36.43
C LYS A 1080 28.68 -55.63 -36.77
N LYS A 1081 27.90 -54.72 -36.15
CA LYS A 1081 28.05 -53.26 -36.29
C LYS A 1081 29.47 -52.86 -35.86
N ARG A 1082 30.27 -52.35 -36.81
CA ARG A 1082 31.60 -51.79 -36.54
C ARG A 1082 31.43 -50.29 -36.27
N PHE A 1083 32.04 -49.76 -35.21
CA PHE A 1083 31.80 -48.37 -34.76
C PHE A 1083 32.11 -47.32 -35.86
N TYR A 1084 33.11 -47.60 -36.71
CA TYR A 1084 33.58 -46.72 -37.79
C TYR A 1084 32.76 -46.79 -39.10
N HIS A 1085 31.63 -47.51 -39.12
CA HIS A 1085 30.79 -47.53 -40.31
C HIS A 1085 30.17 -46.14 -40.54
N ILE A 1086 30.21 -45.64 -41.78
CA ILE A 1086 29.77 -44.26 -42.10
C ILE A 1086 28.31 -43.99 -41.74
N SER A 1087 27.48 -45.04 -41.69
CA SER A 1087 26.08 -44.96 -41.27
C SER A 1087 25.87 -44.76 -39.76
N ASN A 1088 26.94 -44.79 -38.96
CA ASN A 1088 26.88 -44.55 -37.52
C ASN A 1088 27.26 -43.10 -37.15
N PHE A 1089 27.65 -42.29 -38.13
CA PHE A 1089 27.98 -40.88 -37.93
C PHE A 1089 26.79 -40.00 -38.35
N SER A 1090 26.48 -39.01 -37.53
CA SER A 1090 25.61 -37.91 -37.88
C SER A 1090 26.30 -36.58 -37.57
N THR A 1091 26.04 -35.58 -38.40
CA THR A 1091 26.55 -34.23 -38.22
C THR A 1091 25.40 -33.25 -38.25
N SER A 1092 25.47 -32.20 -37.43
CA SER A 1092 24.58 -31.06 -37.51
C SER A 1092 25.39 -29.79 -37.66
N PHE A 1093 24.89 -28.86 -38.46
CA PHE A 1093 25.43 -27.52 -38.67
C PHE A 1093 24.31 -26.50 -38.50
N SER A 1094 24.59 -25.36 -37.90
CA SER A 1094 23.62 -24.28 -37.69
C SER A 1094 24.36 -22.94 -37.78
N TYR A 1095 23.74 -21.98 -38.46
CA TYR A 1095 24.22 -20.61 -38.65
C TYR A 1095 23.08 -19.62 -38.52
#